data_AF-A0A2H9PPQ2-F1
#
_entry.id   AF-A0A2H9PPQ2-F1
#
_cell.length_a   1.000
_cell.length_b   1.000
_cell.length_c   1.000
_cell.angle_alpha   90.00
_cell.angle_beta   90.00
_cell.angle_gamma   90.00
#
_symmetry.space_group_name_H-M   'P 1'
#
loop_
_entity.id
_entity.type
_entity.pdbx_description
1 polymer ?
#
loop_
_entity_poly.entity_id
_entity_poly.type
_entity_poly.pdbx_seq_one_letter_code
_entity_poly.pdbx_strand_id
1 'polypeptide(L)'
;MAGKRGNDVSTSSNSFIHSKKGQVTVFIIVGIIILFTFAGVLYFTKTFTKDRFTAEGDPIIGEVPQTFQKIQSYTEACINSIGKKGLLILGQQGGYIYPDLIGKFSVTDPTESDGLNLEPSKVPYWHYNTLPNPSLEIGFSSLMPKLYYNDDKEISIEAQLQRYVEENLDGCLADYSPFDEQGFKIEFVQPKESKVVTATVGENTVNFLLEMPIKVAKGEANQEMDKFYVKIPLRLKHYYEVAQEITLAEQNYSFLEQQGLDLLTTYSGMDVNKLPPSDYITFDMIPRVYWNEEDVKSKVTGMLVSSVPLLRYLSSENFYRYEYEPDQTSVVDLSLLFQKNYDNMALPLEMADNINVNFDYFGWPLYFDLNDKNGRIEPSSYGVSYFTLRFNSNYYYNVYDMSYPVLVTLNDEGSFGGEGYNFIFALESNIRNNAIVKSGQKLPLPIPSFESSLACKDNQKSTEIIKSVVVDSYTQEPLEAVQIGLSIPQFDDCVLGETDADGKFADSYPAVYGGQGTYFKEEYLSNFYPIDTYAFKEQPGIIGYAIAGSDQKVVQMHKRKMINFTVEKKMVAKCVNADCFSLGPFSEYDEEDVLSSKKPDSLDDLHTWIYLGTKNKLSPTEKAIITLKRVSDVNPNVINDEFLSAGSVIGNSNGEMDLYPGIYEVNILITNAEPFIIPKEERCINSYTCFDLDEINLDARVSGQLTWKEKKYYLTITSDDLYGSNQITFYVIGMDWESVPQQAHIRVMEDLDIMGQLGNYSQTYYKQLQPEYN
;
A
#
# COMPACT_ATOMS: atom_id res chain seq x y z
N MET A 1 82.41 -12.22 -26.86
CA MET A 1 82.19 -11.47 -25.61
C MET A 1 82.57 -12.42 -24.47
N ALA A 2 83.81 -12.36 -23.98
CA ALA A 2 84.17 -11.63 -22.77
C ALA A 2 83.46 -12.22 -21.53
N GLY A 3 84.10 -12.87 -20.56
CA GLY A 3 85.51 -13.20 -20.35
C GLY A 3 85.75 -13.64 -18.89
N LYS A 4 86.99 -14.08 -18.63
CA LYS A 4 87.68 -14.18 -17.32
C LYS A 4 87.12 -15.23 -16.34
N ARG A 5 87.87 -15.98 -15.53
CA ARG A 5 89.29 -16.22 -15.14
C ARG A 5 89.15 -17.48 -14.24
N GLY A 6 90.05 -18.43 -14.05
CA GLY A 6 91.50 -18.50 -14.15
C GLY A 6 91.99 -19.45 -13.03
N ASN A 7 92.82 -20.42 -13.43
CA ASN A 7 93.96 -21.03 -12.73
C ASN A 7 93.80 -22.11 -11.63
N ASP A 8 94.33 -23.28 -12.01
CA ASP A 8 95.47 -24.02 -11.42
C ASP A 8 95.40 -24.66 -10.02
N VAL A 9 95.28 -26.00 -10.06
CA VAL A 9 96.26 -27.00 -9.57
C VAL A 9 97.30 -26.52 -8.55
N SER A 10 97.24 -27.05 -7.33
CA SER A 10 98.38 -27.80 -6.76
C SER A 10 97.96 -28.72 -5.62
N THR A 11 98.30 -29.99 -5.80
CA THR A 11 98.46 -31.01 -4.76
C THR A 11 99.52 -30.57 -3.75
N SER A 12 99.18 -30.54 -2.46
CA SER A 12 100.15 -30.89 -1.41
C SER A 12 99.47 -31.73 -0.33
N SER A 13 99.88 -32.98 -0.30
CA SER A 13 99.71 -33.89 0.82
C SER A 13 100.42 -33.32 2.04
N ASN A 14 99.70 -33.10 3.14
CA ASN A 14 100.31 -33.02 4.45
C ASN A 14 99.59 -33.97 5.41
N SER A 15 100.26 -35.10 5.63
CA SER A 15 99.99 -36.06 6.69
C SER A 15 100.07 -35.36 8.05
N PHE A 16 98.94 -35.28 8.77
CA PHE A 16 98.97 -34.94 10.19
C PHE A 16 98.83 -36.21 11.03
N ILE A 17 99.94 -36.46 11.73
CA ILE A 17 100.24 -37.58 12.59
C ILE A 17 99.28 -37.60 13.79
N HIS A 18 98.66 -38.75 13.99
CA HIS A 18 97.77 -39.07 15.10
C HIS A 18 98.52 -39.04 16.44
N SER A 19 98.22 -38.06 17.32
CA SER A 19 98.69 -38.08 18.71
C SER A 19 97.60 -38.70 19.60
N LYS A 20 97.87 -39.92 20.10
CA LYS A 20 96.97 -40.70 20.97
C LYS A 20 96.89 -40.17 22.42
N LYS A 21 96.73 -38.85 22.59
CA LYS A 21 96.43 -38.24 23.90
C LYS A 21 95.33 -37.17 23.85
N GLY A 22 94.80 -36.81 22.68
CA GLY A 22 93.65 -35.91 22.53
C GLY A 22 92.28 -36.59 22.41
N GLN A 23 92.22 -37.90 22.15
CA GLN A 23 90.95 -38.62 21.96
C GLN A 23 90.19 -38.83 23.27
N VAL A 24 90.88 -39.04 24.40
CA VAL A 24 90.21 -39.27 25.70
C VAL A 24 89.46 -38.02 26.15
N THR A 25 90.04 -36.83 25.96
CA THR A 25 89.38 -35.56 26.29
C THR A 25 88.19 -35.28 25.37
N VAL A 26 88.25 -35.66 24.10
CA VAL A 26 87.10 -35.55 23.18
C VAL A 26 85.97 -36.47 23.61
N PHE A 27 86.24 -37.72 23.98
CA PHE A 27 85.19 -38.63 24.47
C PHE A 27 84.62 -38.20 25.84
N ILE A 28 85.43 -37.60 26.72
CA ILE A 28 84.94 -37.03 27.98
C ILE A 28 84.09 -35.79 27.73
N ILE A 29 84.51 -34.89 26.84
CA ILE A 29 83.73 -33.68 26.50
C ILE A 29 82.43 -34.07 25.79
N VAL A 30 82.47 -35.02 24.84
CA VAL A 30 81.27 -35.54 24.18
C VAL A 30 80.37 -36.28 25.17
N GLY A 31 80.93 -37.06 26.09
CA GLY A 31 80.17 -37.73 27.15
C GLY A 31 79.50 -36.74 28.11
N ILE A 32 80.19 -35.67 28.48
CA ILE A 32 79.65 -34.58 29.30
C ILE A 32 78.58 -33.80 28.53
N ILE A 33 78.79 -33.50 27.25
CA ILE A 33 77.81 -32.83 26.39
C ILE A 33 76.57 -33.72 26.24
N ILE A 34 76.72 -35.01 25.98
CA ILE A 34 75.62 -35.97 25.89
C ILE A 34 74.91 -36.08 27.24
N LEU A 35 75.64 -36.08 28.36
CA LEU A 35 75.04 -36.16 29.69
C LEU A 35 74.29 -34.88 30.06
N PHE A 36 74.80 -33.70 29.72
CA PHE A 36 74.10 -32.43 29.93
C PHE A 36 72.98 -32.17 28.92
N THR A 37 73.09 -32.68 27.68
CA THR A 37 71.96 -32.65 26.74
C THR A 37 70.90 -33.66 27.11
N PHE A 38 71.25 -34.85 27.61
CA PHE A 38 70.28 -35.84 28.06
C PHE A 38 69.65 -35.43 29.40
N ALA A 39 70.42 -34.90 30.34
CA ALA A 39 69.90 -34.29 31.56
C ALA A 39 69.10 -33.01 31.26
N GLY A 40 69.54 -32.22 30.28
CA GLY A 40 68.85 -31.05 29.78
C GLY A 40 67.54 -31.41 29.10
N VAL A 41 67.50 -32.45 28.27
CA VAL A 41 66.29 -33.01 27.65
C VAL A 41 65.39 -33.63 28.71
N LEU A 42 65.91 -34.35 29.71
CA LEU A 42 65.10 -34.87 30.82
C LEU A 42 64.56 -33.77 31.74
N TYR A 43 65.31 -32.69 31.94
CA TYR A 43 64.87 -31.51 32.69
C TYR A 43 63.86 -30.70 31.88
N PHE A 44 64.08 -30.53 30.57
CA PHE A 44 63.13 -29.88 29.67
C PHE A 44 61.88 -30.72 29.48
N THR A 45 61.96 -32.04 29.32
CA THR A 45 60.77 -32.90 29.23
C THR A 45 60.02 -32.92 30.56
N LYS A 46 60.68 -33.00 31.72
CA LYS A 46 60.00 -32.85 33.02
C LYS A 46 59.42 -31.46 33.28
N THR A 47 59.92 -30.41 32.65
CA THR A 47 59.43 -29.03 32.84
C THR A 47 58.39 -28.63 31.78
N PHE A 48 58.42 -29.24 30.58
CA PHE A 48 57.48 -28.98 29.47
C PHE A 48 56.38 -30.03 29.32
N THR A 49 56.45 -31.23 29.91
CA THR A 49 55.26 -32.11 30.04
C THR A 49 54.39 -31.66 31.22
N LYS A 50 53.99 -30.39 31.16
CA LYS A 50 52.91 -29.79 31.93
C LYS A 50 51.79 -29.34 30.99
N ASP A 51 51.71 -29.93 29.80
CA ASP A 51 50.60 -29.74 28.89
C ASP A 51 49.36 -30.39 29.53
N ARG A 52 48.47 -29.55 30.05
CA ARG A 52 47.24 -29.93 30.79
C ARG A 52 46.14 -30.50 29.89
N PHE A 53 46.42 -30.75 28.61
CA PHE A 53 45.45 -31.10 27.58
C PHE A 53 45.99 -32.22 26.67
N THR A 54 45.09 -33.04 26.15
CA THR A 54 45.36 -34.08 25.15
C THR A 54 45.60 -33.47 23.76
N ALA A 55 46.04 -34.29 22.80
CA ALA A 55 46.21 -33.86 21.40
C ALA A 55 44.90 -33.39 20.73
N GLU A 56 43.75 -33.74 21.30
CA GLU A 56 42.40 -33.31 20.86
C GLU A 56 41.86 -32.10 21.66
N GLY A 57 42.66 -31.52 22.55
CA GLY A 57 42.27 -30.34 23.35
C GLY A 57 41.44 -30.65 24.60
N ASP A 58 41.18 -31.92 24.91
CA ASP A 58 40.48 -32.32 26.14
C ASP A 58 41.43 -32.29 27.36
N PRO A 59 40.97 -31.92 28.58
CA PRO A 59 41.83 -31.91 29.76
C PRO A 59 42.26 -33.33 30.15
N ILE A 60 43.52 -33.50 30.59
CA ILE A 60 44.02 -34.79 31.05
C ILE A 60 43.41 -35.10 32.43
N ILE A 61 42.54 -36.10 32.50
CA ILE A 61 41.96 -36.64 33.75
C ILE A 61 42.82 -37.83 34.20
N GLY A 62 43.11 -37.93 35.50
CA GLY A 62 43.86 -39.07 36.06
C GLY A 62 43.10 -40.40 35.87
N GLU A 63 43.81 -41.50 35.61
CA GLU A 63 43.19 -42.82 35.49
C GLU A 63 42.57 -43.25 36.84
N VAL A 64 41.24 -43.46 36.83
CA VAL A 64 40.48 -43.89 38.02
C VAL A 64 40.35 -45.43 37.99
N PRO A 65 40.75 -46.14 39.06
CA PRO A 65 40.56 -47.59 39.16
C PRO A 65 39.08 -47.98 39.02
N GLN A 66 38.79 -49.15 38.42
CA GLN A 66 37.42 -49.61 38.17
C GLN A 66 36.51 -49.60 39.41
N THR A 67 37.09 -49.78 40.61
CA THR A 67 36.36 -49.72 41.89
C THR A 67 35.69 -48.37 42.14
N PHE A 68 36.28 -47.26 41.66
CA PHE A 68 35.83 -45.89 41.90
C PHE A 68 35.20 -45.23 40.66
N GLN A 69 35.22 -45.90 39.51
CA GLN A 69 34.66 -45.40 38.25
C GLN A 69 33.16 -45.03 38.37
N LYS A 70 32.40 -45.71 39.24
CA LYS A 70 31.00 -45.38 39.50
C LYS A 70 30.79 -43.98 40.08
N ILE A 71 31.73 -43.50 40.90
CA ILE A 71 31.66 -42.14 41.47
C ILE A 71 31.94 -41.12 40.37
N GLN A 72 32.99 -41.34 39.57
CA GLN A 72 33.29 -40.50 38.42
C GLN A 72 32.10 -40.40 37.46
N SER A 73 31.54 -41.54 37.03
CA SER A 73 30.39 -41.55 36.12
C SER A 73 29.14 -40.91 36.73
N TYR A 74 28.95 -40.99 38.05
CA TYR A 74 27.84 -40.30 38.72
C TYR A 74 28.03 -38.78 38.71
N THR A 75 29.23 -38.29 39.04
CA THR A 75 29.56 -36.87 38.97
C THR A 75 29.43 -36.33 37.55
N GLU A 76 29.97 -37.05 36.57
CA GLU A 76 29.88 -36.69 35.15
C GLU A 76 28.44 -36.75 34.63
N ALA A 77 27.64 -37.75 35.00
CA ALA A 77 26.22 -37.81 34.64
C ALA A 77 25.43 -36.63 35.23
N CYS A 78 25.76 -36.23 36.46
CA CYS A 78 25.17 -35.08 37.13
C CYS A 78 25.50 -33.76 36.40
N ILE A 79 26.79 -33.54 36.08
CA ILE A 79 27.24 -32.37 35.28
C ILE A 79 26.56 -32.38 33.90
N ASN A 80 26.48 -33.53 33.23
CA ASN A 80 25.81 -33.66 31.94
C ASN A 80 24.33 -33.27 32.03
N SER A 81 23.61 -33.80 33.03
CA SER A 81 22.20 -33.49 33.23
C SER A 81 21.95 -32.01 33.51
N ILE A 82 22.75 -31.38 34.38
CA ILE A 82 22.60 -29.95 34.69
C ILE A 82 23.02 -29.10 33.50
N GLY A 83 24.15 -29.42 32.86
CA GLY A 83 24.65 -28.72 31.68
C GLY A 83 23.63 -28.74 30.54
N LYS A 84 23.03 -29.91 30.24
CA LYS A 84 21.96 -30.02 29.24
C LYS A 84 20.73 -29.17 29.61
N LYS A 85 20.32 -29.18 30.89
CA LYS A 85 19.21 -28.33 31.36
C LYS A 85 19.52 -26.83 31.21
N GLY A 86 20.74 -26.42 31.55
CA GLY A 86 21.20 -25.04 31.37
C GLY A 86 21.21 -24.62 29.91
N LEU A 87 21.68 -25.49 29.02
CA LEU A 87 21.64 -25.26 27.56
C LEU A 87 20.21 -25.11 27.03
N LEU A 88 19.28 -25.95 27.47
CA LEU A 88 17.87 -25.84 27.06
C LEU A 88 17.23 -24.51 27.51
N ILE A 89 17.46 -24.11 28.78
CA ILE A 89 16.97 -22.82 29.29
C ILE A 89 17.59 -21.66 28.51
N LEU A 90 18.91 -21.72 28.29
CA LEU A 90 19.67 -20.70 27.56
C LEU A 90 19.15 -20.54 26.12
N GLY A 91 18.92 -21.64 25.42
CA GLY A 91 18.37 -21.64 24.06
C GLY A 91 16.94 -21.08 24.00
N GLN A 92 16.10 -21.38 24.99
CA GLN A 92 14.71 -20.89 25.04
C GLN A 92 14.58 -19.40 25.41
N GLN A 93 15.67 -18.75 25.84
CA GLN A 93 15.66 -17.40 26.41
C GLN A 93 16.73 -16.47 25.78
N GLY A 94 16.96 -16.55 24.47
CA GLY A 94 17.81 -15.58 23.77
C GLY A 94 19.30 -15.62 24.13
N GLY A 95 19.79 -16.76 24.62
CA GLY A 95 21.17 -16.89 25.10
C GLY A 95 21.36 -16.52 26.56
N TYR A 96 20.28 -16.36 27.34
CA TYR A 96 20.35 -16.07 28.78
C TYR A 96 19.72 -17.16 29.63
N ILE A 97 20.36 -17.50 30.73
CA ILE A 97 19.74 -18.30 31.79
C ILE A 97 19.02 -17.39 32.79
N TYR A 98 19.51 -16.15 32.94
CA TYR A 98 19.02 -15.18 33.92
C TYR A 98 18.64 -13.85 33.24
N PRO A 99 17.61 -13.83 32.38
CA PRO A 99 17.23 -12.65 31.59
C PRO A 99 16.85 -11.43 32.44
N ASP A 100 16.37 -11.63 33.68
CA ASP A 100 16.02 -10.54 34.61
C ASP A 100 17.23 -9.68 35.04
N LEU A 101 18.46 -10.13 34.79
CA LEU A 101 19.66 -9.35 35.09
C LEU A 101 19.98 -8.30 34.02
N ILE A 102 19.41 -8.42 32.82
CA ILE A 102 19.82 -7.61 31.65
C ILE A 102 18.73 -6.67 31.13
N GLY A 103 17.48 -6.83 31.54
CA GLY A 103 16.39 -6.02 31.01
C GLY A 103 15.05 -6.22 31.70
N LYS A 104 14.07 -5.42 31.31
CA LYS A 104 12.68 -5.51 31.75
C LYS A 104 11.83 -6.10 30.63
N PHE A 105 10.89 -6.97 30.99
CA PHE A 105 10.03 -7.67 30.03
C PHE A 105 8.57 -7.40 30.37
N SER A 106 7.76 -7.05 29.36
CA SER A 106 6.34 -6.77 29.53
C SER A 106 5.49 -7.69 28.65
N VAL A 107 4.34 -8.13 29.19
CA VAL A 107 3.33 -8.87 28.42
C VAL A 107 2.42 -7.90 27.65
N THR A 108 2.15 -6.73 28.22
CA THR A 108 1.22 -5.74 27.68
C THR A 108 1.87 -4.73 26.75
N ASP A 109 3.15 -4.45 26.96
CA ASP A 109 3.88 -3.37 26.28
C ASP A 109 5.25 -3.84 25.80
N PRO A 110 5.32 -4.86 24.92
CA PRO A 110 6.57 -5.49 24.52
C PRO A 110 7.52 -4.54 23.80
N THR A 111 7.01 -3.50 23.12
CA THR A 111 7.80 -2.49 22.38
C THR A 111 8.24 -1.30 23.25
N GLU A 112 7.90 -1.29 24.54
CA GLU A 112 8.41 -0.36 25.55
C GLU A 112 9.27 -1.11 26.57
N SER A 113 9.78 -2.28 26.18
CA SER A 113 10.51 -3.19 27.04
C SER A 113 11.74 -3.75 26.32
N ASP A 114 12.62 -4.42 27.06
CA ASP A 114 13.89 -4.94 26.55
C ASP A 114 13.76 -6.32 25.88
N GLY A 115 12.54 -6.85 25.76
CA GLY A 115 12.29 -8.15 25.14
C GLY A 115 10.86 -8.66 25.31
N LEU A 116 10.63 -9.86 24.80
CA LEU A 116 9.34 -10.55 24.91
C LEU A 116 9.21 -11.31 26.23
N ASN A 117 8.05 -11.19 26.87
CA ASN A 117 7.66 -12.07 27.97
C ASN A 117 6.68 -13.15 27.48
N LEU A 118 7.14 -14.40 27.40
CA LEU A 118 6.40 -15.55 26.90
C LEU A 118 5.98 -16.53 28.01
N GLU A 119 6.03 -16.09 29.28
CA GLU A 119 5.76 -16.86 30.52
C GLU A 119 5.74 -18.40 30.41
N PRO A 120 6.72 -19.12 31.00
CA PRO A 120 7.71 -18.64 31.97
C PRO A 120 8.98 -18.04 31.34
N SER A 121 9.14 -18.14 30.02
CA SER A 121 10.37 -17.72 29.32
C SER A 121 10.37 -16.22 29.01
N LYS A 122 11.55 -15.60 29.12
CA LYS A 122 11.78 -14.20 28.72
C LYS A 122 12.85 -14.18 27.63
N VAL A 123 12.56 -13.53 26.52
CA VAL A 123 13.40 -13.53 25.32
C VAL A 123 13.85 -12.10 25.03
N PRO A 124 15.12 -11.75 25.28
CA PRO A 124 15.63 -10.40 25.03
C PRO A 124 15.67 -10.03 23.56
N TYR A 125 15.51 -8.75 23.25
CA TYR A 125 15.72 -8.26 21.90
C TYR A 125 17.20 -8.14 21.57
N TRP A 126 17.60 -8.75 20.46
CA TRP A 126 18.94 -8.60 19.90
C TRP A 126 19.06 -7.36 19.02
N HIS A 127 17.93 -6.75 18.63
CA HIS A 127 17.84 -5.42 18.03
C HIS A 127 16.50 -4.78 18.41
N TYR A 128 16.52 -3.59 19.01
CA TYR A 128 15.31 -2.89 19.46
C TYR A 128 15.52 -1.39 19.70
N ASN A 129 14.41 -0.65 19.75
CA ASN A 129 14.39 0.75 20.13
C ASN A 129 14.46 0.92 21.66
N THR A 130 15.35 1.78 22.12
CA THR A 130 15.60 2.08 23.54
C THR A 130 14.92 3.34 24.02
N LEU A 131 14.39 4.15 23.10
CA LEU A 131 13.66 5.37 23.41
C LEU A 131 12.16 5.10 23.39
N PRO A 132 11.35 5.86 24.15
CA PRO A 132 9.89 5.71 24.11
C PRO A 132 9.36 5.81 22.69
N ASN A 133 8.38 4.98 22.34
CA ASN A 133 7.90 4.89 20.96
C ASN A 133 7.46 6.24 20.33
N PRO A 134 6.79 7.16 21.06
CA PRO A 134 6.40 8.49 20.55
C PRO A 134 7.56 9.48 20.41
N SER A 135 8.80 9.07 20.69
CA SER A 135 9.98 9.94 20.59
C SER A 135 10.27 10.31 19.14
N LEU A 136 10.60 11.58 18.90
CA LEU A 136 11.06 12.08 17.58
C LEU A 136 12.49 11.63 17.23
N GLU A 137 13.13 10.89 18.12
CA GLU A 137 14.44 10.27 17.92
C GLU A 137 14.32 8.80 18.29
N ILE A 138 14.97 7.94 17.50
CA ILE A 138 15.08 6.51 17.77
C ILE A 138 16.52 6.16 18.12
N GLY A 139 16.67 5.38 19.19
CA GLY A 139 17.96 4.89 19.64
C GLY A 139 17.96 3.37 19.59
N PHE A 140 18.86 2.76 18.83
CA PHE A 140 18.92 1.30 18.74
C PHE A 140 19.96 0.72 19.71
N SER A 141 19.63 -0.43 20.28
CA SER A 141 20.56 -1.23 21.09
C SER A 141 20.41 -2.72 20.78
N SER A 142 21.25 -3.53 21.41
CA SER A 142 21.29 -4.98 21.28
C SER A 142 21.57 -5.62 22.63
N LEU A 143 20.74 -6.58 23.03
CA LEU A 143 20.98 -7.45 24.17
C LEU A 143 21.52 -8.82 23.73
N MET A 144 22.18 -8.89 22.57
CA MET A 144 22.88 -10.11 22.16
C MET A 144 24.05 -10.39 23.13
N PRO A 145 24.05 -11.52 23.88
CA PRO A 145 25.11 -11.82 24.83
C PRO A 145 26.41 -12.14 24.10
N LYS A 146 27.56 -11.90 24.76
CA LYS A 146 28.84 -12.42 24.25
C LYS A 146 28.88 -13.94 24.40
N LEU A 147 29.52 -14.63 23.45
CA LEU A 147 29.65 -16.08 23.51
C LEU A 147 30.68 -16.51 24.58
N TYR A 148 31.86 -15.89 24.57
CA TYR A 148 33.01 -16.34 25.36
C TYR A 148 33.16 -15.61 26.70
N TYR A 149 33.63 -16.36 27.70
CA TYR A 149 33.88 -15.86 29.06
C TYR A 149 34.86 -14.67 29.10
N ASN A 150 35.86 -14.65 28.23
CA ASN A 150 36.85 -13.58 28.20
C ASN A 150 36.31 -12.25 27.65
N ASP A 151 35.23 -12.30 26.87
CA ASP A 151 34.58 -11.12 26.31
C ASP A 151 33.62 -10.49 27.33
N ASP A 152 32.96 -11.32 28.14
CA ASP A 152 32.12 -10.90 29.26
C ASP A 152 32.12 -11.96 30.38
N LYS A 153 32.70 -11.62 31.53
CA LYS A 153 32.87 -12.57 32.65
C LYS A 153 31.63 -12.77 33.50
N GLU A 154 30.60 -11.95 33.31
CA GLU A 154 29.40 -11.96 34.16
C GLU A 154 28.19 -12.54 33.43
N ILE A 155 27.99 -12.16 32.16
CA ILE A 155 26.78 -12.49 31.41
C ILE A 155 27.04 -13.13 30.04
N SER A 156 28.28 -13.49 29.68
CA SER A 156 28.49 -14.32 28.48
C SER A 156 27.78 -15.67 28.60
N ILE A 157 27.52 -16.32 27.48
CA ILE A 157 26.94 -17.67 27.43
C ILE A 157 27.77 -18.65 28.26
N GLU A 158 29.11 -18.64 28.13
CA GLU A 158 30.00 -19.47 28.94
C GLU A 158 29.93 -19.14 30.44
N ALA A 159 29.95 -17.85 30.82
CA ALA A 159 29.87 -17.44 32.22
C ALA A 159 28.55 -17.88 32.87
N GLN A 160 27.44 -17.73 32.15
CA GLN A 160 26.11 -18.11 32.64
C GLN A 160 25.98 -19.62 32.80
N LEU A 161 26.47 -20.42 31.85
CA LEU A 161 26.48 -21.88 31.94
C LEU A 161 27.36 -22.36 33.11
N GLN A 162 28.53 -21.76 33.30
CA GLN A 162 29.39 -22.02 34.45
C GLN A 162 28.65 -21.79 35.77
N ARG A 163 28.07 -20.60 35.95
CA ARG A 163 27.31 -20.24 37.15
C ARG A 163 26.13 -21.18 37.39
N TYR A 164 25.36 -21.48 36.34
CA TYR A 164 24.20 -22.35 36.45
C TYR A 164 24.57 -23.76 36.90
N VAL A 165 25.63 -24.34 36.33
CA VAL A 165 26.10 -25.66 36.74
C VAL A 165 26.60 -25.62 38.18
N GLU A 166 27.38 -24.61 38.55
CA GLU A 166 27.94 -24.46 39.90
C GLU A 166 26.84 -24.34 40.99
N GLU A 167 25.80 -23.54 40.74
CA GLU A 167 24.66 -23.31 41.65
C GLU A 167 23.78 -24.56 41.83
N ASN A 168 23.66 -25.39 40.80
CA ASN A 168 22.75 -26.55 40.80
C ASN A 168 23.46 -27.88 41.12
N LEU A 169 24.80 -27.89 41.15
CA LEU A 169 25.59 -29.12 41.31
C LEU A 169 25.34 -29.83 42.65
N ASP A 170 25.29 -29.10 43.75
CA ASP A 170 25.15 -29.69 45.09
C ASP A 170 23.83 -30.45 45.24
N GLY A 171 22.74 -29.88 44.73
CA GLY A 171 21.41 -30.53 44.75
C GLY A 171 21.37 -31.81 43.93
N CYS A 172 22.11 -31.86 42.82
CA CYS A 172 22.18 -33.03 41.96
C CYS A 172 23.10 -34.13 42.49
N LEU A 173 24.25 -33.77 43.08
CA LEU A 173 25.15 -34.74 43.70
C LEU A 173 24.55 -35.35 44.97
N ALA A 174 23.66 -34.63 45.66
CA ALA A 174 22.98 -35.07 46.89
C ALA A 174 23.95 -35.62 47.93
N ASP A 175 25.09 -34.95 48.08
CA ASP A 175 26.22 -35.33 48.94
C ASP A 175 26.72 -36.76 48.74
N TYR A 176 26.48 -37.34 47.57
CA TYR A 176 26.77 -38.74 47.24
C TYR A 176 26.09 -39.76 48.17
N SER A 177 25.00 -39.37 48.84
CA SER A 177 24.23 -40.25 49.73
C SER A 177 23.84 -41.62 49.14
N PRO A 178 23.59 -41.80 47.81
CA PRO A 178 23.32 -43.13 47.24
C PRO A 178 24.50 -44.12 47.32
N PHE A 179 25.71 -43.64 47.61
CA PHE A 179 26.93 -44.46 47.71
C PHE A 179 27.30 -44.84 49.14
N ASP A 180 26.71 -44.18 50.14
CA ASP A 180 26.91 -44.51 51.56
C ASP A 180 26.44 -45.94 51.86
N GLU A 181 25.28 -46.33 51.33
CA GLU A 181 24.72 -47.68 51.45
C GLU A 181 25.56 -48.75 50.74
N GLN A 182 26.43 -48.35 49.80
CA GLN A 182 27.34 -49.22 49.05
C GLN A 182 28.74 -49.32 49.69
N GLY A 183 28.93 -48.71 50.86
CA GLY A 183 30.17 -48.75 51.65
C GLY A 183 31.27 -47.82 51.15
N PHE A 184 30.94 -46.81 50.34
CA PHE A 184 31.88 -45.75 49.98
C PHE A 184 31.91 -44.68 51.06
N LYS A 185 33.07 -44.08 51.29
CA LYS A 185 33.24 -42.87 52.10
C LYS A 185 33.87 -41.80 51.23
N ILE A 186 33.21 -40.65 51.12
CA ILE A 186 33.62 -39.57 50.22
C ILE A 186 33.89 -38.34 51.07
N GLU A 187 35.12 -37.83 51.00
CA GLU A 187 35.58 -36.66 51.73
C GLU A 187 36.02 -35.57 50.76
N PHE A 188 35.50 -34.37 50.94
CA PHE A 188 35.92 -33.21 50.15
C PHE A 188 37.27 -32.70 50.69
N VAL A 189 38.27 -32.56 49.80
CA VAL A 189 39.62 -32.11 50.19
C VAL A 189 39.62 -30.62 50.54
N GLN A 190 38.70 -29.87 49.97
CA GLN A 190 38.46 -28.43 50.21
C GLN A 190 37.00 -28.21 50.60
N PRO A 191 36.63 -27.04 51.16
CA PRO A 191 35.23 -26.70 51.36
C PRO A 191 34.42 -26.87 50.07
N LYS A 192 33.17 -27.35 50.18
CA LYS A 192 32.28 -27.57 49.01
C LYS A 192 32.05 -26.30 48.18
N GLU A 193 32.24 -25.14 48.80
CA GLU A 193 32.13 -23.80 48.20
C GLU A 193 33.34 -23.43 47.33
N SER A 194 34.44 -24.20 47.39
CA SER A 194 35.67 -23.97 46.61
C SER A 194 35.68 -24.72 45.27
N LYS A 195 34.58 -25.37 44.88
CA LYS A 195 34.44 -25.98 43.56
C LYS A 195 34.52 -24.90 42.48
N VAL A 196 35.13 -25.22 41.35
CA VAL A 196 35.17 -24.32 40.19
C VAL A 196 34.68 -25.07 38.98
N VAL A 197 33.67 -24.53 38.31
CA VAL A 197 33.22 -25.02 37.00
C VAL A 197 33.83 -24.13 35.93
N THR A 198 34.15 -24.69 34.77
CA THR A 198 34.49 -23.94 33.56
C THR A 198 33.67 -24.51 32.42
N ALA A 199 32.87 -23.65 31.78
CA ALA A 199 32.16 -24.00 30.55
C ALA A 199 32.93 -23.46 29.34
N THR A 200 33.00 -24.23 28.26
CA THR A 200 33.66 -23.82 27.03
C THR A 200 32.85 -24.27 25.82
N VAL A 201 32.54 -23.34 24.92
CA VAL A 201 31.83 -23.62 23.68
C VAL A 201 32.84 -23.96 22.58
N GLY A 202 32.81 -25.21 22.12
CA GLY A 202 33.56 -25.67 20.94
C GLY A 202 32.70 -25.65 19.67
N GLU A 203 33.27 -26.14 18.56
CA GLU A 203 32.57 -26.14 17.25
C GLU A 203 31.29 -26.99 17.27
N ASN A 204 31.36 -28.21 17.81
CA ASN A 204 30.25 -29.18 17.82
C ASN A 204 29.88 -29.65 19.23
N THR A 205 30.49 -29.07 20.26
CA THR A 205 30.32 -29.53 21.64
C THR A 205 30.34 -28.38 22.62
N VAL A 206 29.62 -28.51 23.73
CA VAL A 206 29.77 -27.67 24.91
C VAL A 206 30.42 -28.49 26.00
N ASN A 207 31.56 -28.02 26.48
CA ASN A 207 32.43 -28.74 27.40
C ASN A 207 32.34 -28.14 28.80
N PHE A 208 32.26 -29.00 29.81
CA PHE A 208 32.24 -28.61 31.22
C PHE A 208 33.39 -29.29 31.94
N LEU A 209 34.24 -28.49 32.57
CA LEU A 209 35.31 -28.95 33.46
C LEU A 209 34.96 -28.55 34.89
N LEU A 210 34.79 -29.53 35.78
CA LEU A 210 34.64 -29.33 37.21
C LEU A 210 35.97 -29.62 37.90
N GLU A 211 36.51 -28.63 38.60
CA GLU A 211 37.64 -28.78 39.53
C GLU A 211 37.07 -28.91 40.95
N MET A 212 37.05 -30.14 41.46
CA MET A 212 36.48 -30.47 42.77
C MET A 212 37.22 -31.68 43.36
N PRO A 213 38.30 -31.44 44.14
CA PRO A 213 39.11 -32.52 44.68
C PRO A 213 38.35 -33.29 45.76
N ILE A 214 38.13 -34.58 45.51
CA ILE A 214 37.48 -35.52 46.44
C ILE A 214 38.38 -36.73 46.72
N LYS A 215 38.33 -37.21 47.95
CA LYS A 215 38.94 -38.47 48.39
C LYS A 215 37.85 -39.50 48.59
N VAL A 216 38.00 -40.64 47.93
CA VAL A 216 37.03 -41.73 47.99
C VAL A 216 37.70 -42.97 48.55
N ALA A 217 37.09 -43.56 49.58
CA ALA A 217 37.54 -44.77 50.24
C ALA A 217 36.48 -45.87 50.14
N LYS A 218 36.91 -47.10 49.90
CA LYS A 218 36.08 -48.32 49.98
C LYS A 218 36.90 -49.48 50.55
N GLY A 219 36.63 -49.84 51.81
CA GLY A 219 37.47 -50.78 52.54
C GLY A 219 38.88 -50.21 52.76
N GLU A 220 39.91 -50.88 52.25
CA GLU A 220 41.32 -50.43 52.30
C GLU A 220 41.76 -49.65 51.05
N ALA A 221 40.94 -49.65 49.98
CA ALA A 221 41.26 -48.93 48.75
C ALA A 221 40.87 -47.46 48.90
N ASN A 222 41.79 -46.56 48.52
CA ASN A 222 41.59 -45.12 48.49
C ASN A 222 41.98 -44.56 47.11
N GLN A 223 41.25 -43.54 46.65
CA GLN A 223 41.55 -42.82 45.42
C GLN A 223 41.25 -41.32 45.61
N GLU A 224 42.10 -40.48 45.03
CA GLU A 224 41.87 -39.04 44.92
C GLU A 224 41.46 -38.71 43.48
N MET A 225 40.42 -37.88 43.33
CA MET A 225 39.90 -37.42 42.05
C MET A 225 39.80 -35.90 42.08
N ASP A 226 40.56 -35.24 41.22
CA ASP A 226 40.69 -33.78 41.23
C ASP A 226 39.71 -33.08 40.28
N LYS A 227 39.38 -33.73 39.16
CA LYS A 227 38.71 -33.12 38.01
C LYS A 227 37.71 -34.08 37.38
N PHE A 228 36.61 -33.51 36.90
CA PHE A 228 35.57 -34.22 36.14
C PHE A 228 35.29 -33.44 34.87
N TYR A 229 35.12 -34.13 33.74
CA TYR A 229 34.95 -33.49 32.44
C TYR A 229 33.78 -34.11 31.70
N VAL A 230 32.94 -33.27 31.13
CA VAL A 230 31.80 -33.67 30.32
C VAL A 230 31.81 -32.91 29.01
N LYS A 231 31.62 -33.64 27.91
CA LYS A 231 31.48 -33.12 26.55
C LYS A 231 30.06 -33.38 26.07
N ILE A 232 29.26 -32.33 25.95
CA ILE A 232 27.88 -32.41 25.47
C ILE A 232 27.87 -32.12 23.96
N PRO A 233 27.39 -33.05 23.10
CA PRO A 233 27.34 -32.83 21.65
C PRO A 233 26.22 -31.85 21.29
N LEU A 234 26.59 -30.60 21.03
CA LEU A 234 25.68 -29.52 20.64
C LEU A 234 26.47 -28.47 19.84
N ARG A 235 25.99 -28.10 18.66
CA ARG A 235 26.60 -27.08 17.79
C ARG A 235 26.22 -25.65 18.24
N LEU A 236 26.33 -25.36 19.53
CA LEU A 236 25.85 -24.09 20.10
C LEU A 236 26.47 -22.86 19.42
N LYS A 237 27.77 -22.93 19.10
CA LYS A 237 28.47 -21.87 18.37
C LYS A 237 27.80 -21.56 17.03
N HIS A 238 27.44 -22.59 16.27
CA HIS A 238 26.78 -22.44 14.97
C HIS A 238 25.41 -21.75 15.10
N TYR A 239 24.57 -22.16 16.06
CA TYR A 239 23.28 -21.51 16.28
C TYR A 239 23.44 -20.03 16.68
N TYR A 240 24.42 -19.74 17.53
CA TYR A 240 24.73 -18.36 17.91
C TYR A 240 25.21 -17.53 16.72
N GLU A 241 26.07 -18.07 15.85
CA GLU A 241 26.57 -17.39 14.66
C GLU A 241 25.46 -17.09 13.64
N VAL A 242 24.52 -18.01 13.43
CA VAL A 242 23.35 -17.78 12.56
C VAL A 242 22.44 -16.70 13.16
N ALA A 243 22.15 -16.78 14.46
CA ALA A 243 21.35 -15.76 15.14
C ALA A 243 22.01 -14.36 15.09
N GLN A 244 23.34 -14.33 15.23
CA GLN A 244 24.13 -13.11 15.09
C GLN A 244 24.07 -12.57 13.66
N GLU A 245 24.18 -13.42 12.65
CA GLU A 245 24.09 -13.01 11.25
C GLU A 245 22.72 -12.40 10.93
N ILE A 246 21.62 -13.01 11.35
CA ILE A 246 20.27 -12.47 11.18
C ILE A 246 20.14 -11.10 11.87
N THR A 247 20.66 -10.98 13.09
CA THR A 247 20.65 -9.71 13.84
C THR A 247 21.47 -8.63 13.14
N LEU A 248 22.65 -8.97 12.63
CA LEU A 248 23.49 -8.04 11.88
C LEU A 248 22.86 -7.66 10.54
N ALA A 249 22.15 -8.59 9.88
CA ALA A 249 21.41 -8.30 8.66
C ALA A 249 20.29 -7.30 8.94
N GLU A 250 19.55 -7.47 10.04
CA GLU A 250 18.53 -6.51 10.44
C GLU A 250 19.14 -5.12 10.73
N GLN A 251 20.22 -5.06 11.50
CA GLN A 251 20.89 -3.78 11.82
C GLN A 251 21.44 -3.04 10.59
N ASN A 252 21.87 -3.78 9.56
CA ASN A 252 22.49 -3.20 8.37
C ASN A 252 21.50 -2.90 7.24
N TYR A 253 20.40 -3.66 7.16
CA TYR A 253 19.49 -3.62 6.02
C TYR A 253 18.02 -3.35 6.39
N SER A 254 17.65 -3.40 7.66
CA SER A 254 16.29 -3.08 8.13
C SER A 254 15.23 -3.88 7.38
N PHE A 255 15.44 -5.20 7.30
CA PHE A 255 14.62 -6.05 6.44
C PHE A 255 13.21 -6.19 7.01
N LEU A 256 13.03 -6.12 8.33
CA LEU A 256 11.69 -6.12 8.93
C LEU A 256 10.94 -4.83 8.62
N GLU A 257 11.58 -3.66 8.68
CA GLU A 257 10.93 -2.39 8.32
C GLU A 257 10.59 -2.36 6.84
N GLN A 258 11.51 -2.80 5.98
CA GLN A 258 11.30 -2.82 4.54
C GLN A 258 10.09 -3.69 4.18
N GLN A 259 9.99 -4.87 4.79
CA GLN A 259 8.84 -5.77 4.63
C GLN A 259 7.56 -5.17 5.19
N GLY A 260 7.61 -4.55 6.36
CA GLY A 260 6.47 -3.86 6.95
C GLY A 260 5.93 -2.76 6.03
N LEU A 261 6.80 -1.94 5.44
CA LEU A 261 6.43 -0.88 4.49
C LEU A 261 5.85 -1.44 3.18
N ASP A 262 6.44 -2.51 2.64
CA ASP A 262 5.94 -3.18 1.44
C ASP A 262 4.54 -3.78 1.67
N LEU A 263 4.31 -4.37 2.85
CA LEU A 263 3.01 -4.88 3.27
C LEU A 263 1.99 -3.76 3.45
N LEU A 264 2.33 -2.67 4.15
CA LEU A 264 1.45 -1.49 4.30
C LEU A 264 1.01 -0.97 2.93
N THR A 265 1.96 -0.84 1.99
CA THR A 265 1.67 -0.40 0.63
C THR A 265 0.74 -1.38 -0.10
N THR A 266 1.03 -2.68 -0.02
CA THR A 266 0.29 -3.75 -0.72
C THR A 266 -1.15 -3.88 -0.24
N TYR A 267 -1.38 -3.75 1.07
CA TYR A 267 -2.69 -3.88 1.69
C TYR A 267 -3.46 -2.54 1.77
N SER A 268 -2.87 -1.46 1.28
CA SER A 268 -3.53 -0.15 1.23
C SER A 268 -4.43 0.05 0.01
N GLY A 269 -5.39 0.97 0.13
CA GLY A 269 -6.21 1.43 -0.98
C GLY A 269 -7.44 2.20 -0.54
N MET A 270 -8.12 2.87 -1.49
CA MET A 270 -9.35 3.63 -1.25
C MET A 270 -10.57 2.73 -1.04
N ASP A 271 -10.55 1.93 0.03
CA ASP A 271 -11.61 1.04 0.45
C ASP A 271 -11.59 0.95 1.99
N VAL A 272 -12.76 1.08 2.64
CA VAL A 272 -12.89 0.99 4.09
C VAL A 272 -12.39 -0.35 4.65
N ASN A 273 -12.37 -1.41 3.83
CA ASN A 273 -11.88 -2.73 4.22
C ASN A 273 -10.36 -2.88 4.08
N LYS A 274 -9.69 -1.94 3.39
CA LYS A 274 -8.23 -1.91 3.22
C LYS A 274 -7.56 -0.99 4.24
N LEU A 275 -6.23 -0.91 4.21
CA LEU A 275 -5.46 0.06 4.98
C LEU A 275 -5.51 1.45 4.31
N PRO A 276 -5.51 2.55 5.08
CA PRO A 276 -5.36 3.90 4.53
C PRO A 276 -4.10 4.03 3.65
N PRO A 277 -4.18 4.52 2.41
CA PRO A 277 -2.98 4.76 1.60
C PRO A 277 -2.15 5.91 2.19
N SER A 278 -0.82 5.84 2.08
CA SER A 278 0.07 6.91 2.57
C SER A 278 -0.17 8.24 1.85
N ASP A 279 -0.46 8.19 0.55
CA ASP A 279 -0.78 9.35 -0.29
C ASP A 279 -1.82 8.92 -1.33
N TYR A 280 -2.96 9.63 -1.39
CA TYR A 280 -3.96 9.45 -2.44
C TYR A 280 -4.82 10.70 -2.64
N ILE A 281 -5.23 10.96 -3.88
CA ILE A 281 -6.16 12.06 -4.22
C ILE A 281 -7.43 11.48 -4.84
N THR A 282 -8.58 11.93 -4.34
CA THR A 282 -9.90 11.69 -4.96
C THR A 282 -10.53 13.01 -5.38
N PHE A 283 -11.40 12.98 -6.40
CA PHE A 283 -12.11 14.17 -6.89
C PHE A 283 -13.62 14.12 -6.58
N ASP A 284 -14.02 13.25 -5.66
CA ASP A 284 -15.41 13.15 -5.21
C ASP A 284 -15.82 14.46 -4.52
N MET A 285 -17.04 14.92 -4.80
CA MET A 285 -17.62 16.08 -4.12
C MET A 285 -17.68 15.88 -2.59
N ILE A 286 -17.82 14.62 -2.16
CA ILE A 286 -17.84 14.19 -0.76
C ILE A 286 -16.91 12.97 -0.65
N PRO A 287 -15.89 12.99 0.23
CA PRO A 287 -15.06 11.81 0.44
C PRO A 287 -15.89 10.65 1.01
N ARG A 288 -15.72 9.46 0.43
CA ARG A 288 -16.53 8.27 0.78
C ARG A 288 -15.85 7.29 1.72
N VAL A 289 -14.54 7.43 1.93
CA VAL A 289 -13.74 6.45 2.66
C VAL A 289 -13.12 7.10 3.88
N TYR A 290 -13.43 6.54 5.03
CA TYR A 290 -12.89 6.96 6.32
C TYR A 290 -12.48 5.70 7.07
N TRP A 291 -11.50 5.83 7.94
CA TRP A 291 -11.07 4.74 8.80
C TRP A 291 -11.07 5.16 10.26
N ASN A 292 -11.30 4.19 11.15
CA ASN A 292 -11.05 4.34 12.57
C ASN A 292 -9.65 3.76 12.89
N GLU A 293 -8.87 4.44 13.72
CA GLU A 293 -7.49 4.05 14.00
C GLU A 293 -7.40 2.66 14.67
N GLU A 294 -8.30 2.33 15.59
CA GLU A 294 -8.31 1.02 16.27
C GLU A 294 -8.59 -0.12 15.28
N ASP A 295 -9.51 0.09 14.33
CA ASP A 295 -9.79 -0.87 13.26
C ASP A 295 -8.58 -1.06 12.34
N VAL A 296 -7.86 0.03 12.02
CA VAL A 296 -6.64 -0.04 11.22
C VAL A 296 -5.54 -0.79 11.97
N LYS A 297 -5.34 -0.50 13.26
CA LYS A 297 -4.41 -1.24 14.13
C LYS A 297 -4.72 -2.73 14.14
N SER A 298 -6.00 -3.11 14.22
CA SER A 298 -6.43 -4.51 14.15
C SER A 298 -6.08 -5.17 12.82
N LYS A 299 -6.33 -4.49 11.69
CA LYS A 299 -5.96 -4.97 10.35
C LYS A 299 -4.46 -5.12 10.18
N VAL A 300 -3.66 -4.17 10.65
CA VAL A 300 -2.19 -4.25 10.62
C VAL A 300 -1.72 -5.44 11.46
N THR A 301 -2.28 -5.63 12.65
CA THR A 301 -1.99 -6.80 13.50
C THR A 301 -2.27 -8.11 12.75
N GLY A 302 -3.45 -8.24 12.14
CA GLY A 302 -3.82 -9.43 11.36
C GLY A 302 -2.90 -9.67 10.16
N MET A 303 -2.55 -8.60 9.45
CA MET A 303 -1.60 -8.63 8.33
C MET A 303 -0.22 -9.13 8.76
N LEU A 304 0.31 -8.65 9.90
CA LEU A 304 1.60 -9.11 10.42
C LEU A 304 1.56 -10.58 10.83
N VAL A 305 0.47 -11.04 11.48
CA VAL A 305 0.31 -12.45 11.90
C VAL A 305 0.37 -13.39 10.70
N SER A 306 -0.20 -13.00 9.56
CA SER A 306 -0.15 -13.82 8.34
C SER A 306 1.13 -13.66 7.52
N SER A 307 1.83 -12.53 7.63
CA SER A 307 2.92 -12.18 6.70
C SER A 307 4.31 -12.37 7.29
N VAL A 308 4.53 -12.15 8.58
CA VAL A 308 5.85 -12.38 9.22
C VAL A 308 6.30 -13.84 9.09
N PRO A 309 5.42 -14.86 9.28
CA PRO A 309 5.80 -16.27 9.08
C PRO A 309 6.16 -16.68 7.65
N LEU A 310 5.95 -15.79 6.68
CA LEU A 310 6.35 -15.99 5.29
C LEU A 310 7.81 -15.59 5.05
N LEU A 311 8.47 -14.91 5.99
CA LEU A 311 9.91 -14.66 5.91
C LEU A 311 10.68 -15.99 5.93
N ARG A 312 11.67 -16.11 5.04
CA ARG A 312 12.48 -17.32 4.87
C ARG A 312 13.95 -16.99 4.91
N TYR A 313 14.75 -17.94 5.39
CA TYR A 313 16.21 -17.88 5.35
C TYR A 313 16.73 -18.82 4.26
N LEU A 314 17.51 -18.32 3.29
CA LEU A 314 17.82 -19.04 2.04
C LEU A 314 18.47 -20.43 2.23
N SER A 315 19.45 -20.59 3.12
CA SER A 315 20.12 -21.89 3.33
C SER A 315 19.54 -22.74 4.47
N SER A 316 18.36 -22.37 5.00
CA SER A 316 17.71 -23.13 6.08
C SER A 316 17.09 -24.44 5.57
N GLU A 317 16.94 -25.42 6.45
CA GLU A 317 16.38 -26.74 6.10
C GLU A 317 14.90 -26.67 5.70
N ASN A 318 14.14 -25.73 6.30
CA ASN A 318 12.75 -25.44 5.95
C ASN A 318 12.61 -24.43 4.79
N PHE A 319 13.69 -24.06 4.10
CA PHE A 319 13.61 -23.24 2.90
C PHE A 319 12.96 -24.01 1.75
N TYR A 320 11.88 -23.46 1.20
CA TYR A 320 11.34 -23.89 -0.07
C TYR A 320 11.01 -22.64 -0.89
N ARG A 321 11.29 -22.68 -2.19
CA ARG A 321 10.88 -21.64 -3.12
C ARG A 321 9.61 -22.09 -3.83
N TYR A 322 8.50 -21.45 -3.52
CA TYR A 322 7.26 -21.66 -4.27
C TYR A 322 7.33 -20.89 -5.59
N GLU A 323 7.00 -21.57 -6.69
CA GLU A 323 6.94 -20.96 -8.02
C GLU A 323 5.47 -20.73 -8.40
N TYR A 324 5.10 -19.47 -8.62
CA TYR A 324 3.75 -19.13 -9.07
C TYR A 324 3.59 -19.48 -10.55
N GLU A 325 2.64 -20.36 -10.86
CA GLU A 325 2.35 -20.71 -12.25
C GLU A 325 1.68 -19.54 -13.00
N PRO A 326 2.05 -19.29 -14.28
CA PRO A 326 1.41 -18.29 -15.10
C PRO A 326 -0.08 -18.56 -15.27
N ASP A 327 -0.93 -17.57 -14.96
CA ASP A 327 -2.36 -17.71 -15.18
C ASP A 327 -2.69 -17.48 -16.67
N GLN A 328 -2.87 -18.57 -17.41
CA GLN A 328 -3.22 -18.53 -18.83
C GLN A 328 -4.69 -18.17 -19.10
N THR A 329 -5.52 -18.07 -18.05
CA THR A 329 -6.97 -17.83 -18.17
C THR A 329 -7.38 -16.40 -17.83
N SER A 330 -6.55 -15.69 -17.06
CA SER A 330 -6.78 -14.28 -16.71
C SER A 330 -6.35 -13.32 -17.81
N VAL A 331 -7.06 -12.19 -17.93
CA VAL A 331 -6.72 -11.10 -18.85
C VAL A 331 -5.39 -10.43 -18.47
N VAL A 332 -4.99 -10.52 -17.20
CA VAL A 332 -3.72 -10.03 -16.67
C VAL A 332 -3.09 -11.12 -15.80
N ASP A 333 -1.89 -11.59 -16.19
CA ASP A 333 -1.11 -12.55 -15.41
C ASP A 333 -0.33 -11.81 -14.31
N LEU A 334 -0.69 -12.08 -13.04
CA LEU A 334 -0.06 -11.50 -11.86
C LEU A 334 1.01 -12.41 -11.22
N SER A 335 1.27 -13.59 -11.80
CA SER A 335 2.22 -14.58 -11.26
C SER A 335 3.61 -14.00 -10.99
N LEU A 336 4.11 -13.16 -11.90
CA LEU A 336 5.40 -12.47 -11.74
C LEU A 336 5.43 -11.50 -10.56
N LEU A 337 4.33 -10.78 -10.30
CA LEU A 337 4.23 -9.86 -9.17
C LEU A 337 4.22 -10.65 -7.86
N PHE A 338 3.44 -11.74 -7.80
CA PHE A 338 3.42 -12.63 -6.65
C PHE A 338 4.77 -13.29 -6.40
N GLN A 339 5.44 -13.73 -7.48
CA GLN A 339 6.79 -14.28 -7.38
C GLN A 339 7.77 -13.26 -6.81
N LYS A 340 7.72 -12.01 -7.28
CA LYS A 340 8.60 -10.95 -6.77
C LYS A 340 8.35 -10.66 -5.29
N ASN A 341 7.08 -10.59 -4.86
CA ASN A 341 6.75 -10.39 -3.45
C ASN A 341 7.22 -11.57 -2.59
N TYR A 342 7.07 -12.80 -3.08
CA TYR A 342 7.58 -13.99 -2.40
C TYR A 342 9.11 -14.00 -2.31
N ASP A 343 9.80 -13.73 -3.43
CA ASP A 343 11.26 -13.73 -3.48
C ASP A 343 11.84 -12.61 -2.58
N ASN A 344 11.13 -11.48 -2.41
CA ASN A 344 11.49 -10.44 -1.46
C ASN A 344 11.45 -10.92 0.01
N MET A 345 10.62 -11.92 0.34
CA MET A 345 10.53 -12.51 1.68
C MET A 345 11.67 -13.49 2.01
N ALA A 346 12.53 -13.81 1.04
CA ALA A 346 13.70 -14.64 1.25
C ALA A 346 14.94 -13.79 1.62
N LEU A 347 15.48 -14.01 2.81
CA LEU A 347 16.75 -13.43 3.26
C LEU A 347 17.91 -14.17 2.59
N PRO A 348 18.77 -13.48 1.80
CA PRO A 348 19.85 -14.10 1.05
C PRO A 348 21.09 -14.35 1.94
N LEU A 349 20.91 -15.18 2.97
CA LEU A 349 21.94 -15.58 3.95
C LEU A 349 22.22 -17.09 3.83
N GLU A 350 23.47 -17.51 4.04
CA GLU A 350 23.96 -18.84 3.65
C GLU A 350 24.72 -19.60 4.77
N MET A 351 24.29 -19.45 6.03
CA MET A 351 24.94 -20.09 7.20
C MET A 351 24.04 -21.06 7.98
N ALA A 352 22.78 -21.27 7.60
CA ALA A 352 21.80 -22.06 8.37
C ALA A 352 21.69 -23.54 7.95
N ASP A 353 22.80 -24.20 7.64
CA ASP A 353 22.78 -25.60 7.17
C ASP A 353 22.27 -26.59 8.24
N ASN A 354 21.26 -27.39 7.86
CA ASN A 354 20.60 -28.39 8.72
C ASN A 354 19.97 -27.80 9.99
N ILE A 355 19.43 -26.58 9.89
CA ILE A 355 18.58 -25.98 10.92
C ILE A 355 17.37 -25.32 10.25
N ASN A 356 16.22 -25.42 10.89
CA ASN A 356 15.03 -24.68 10.53
C ASN A 356 15.12 -23.27 11.09
N VAL A 357 14.79 -22.26 10.28
CA VAL A 357 14.72 -20.85 10.71
C VAL A 357 13.30 -20.34 10.51
N ASN A 358 12.66 -19.94 11.61
CA ASN A 358 11.29 -19.43 11.60
C ASN A 358 11.25 -18.01 12.17
N PHE A 359 10.39 -17.18 11.58
CA PHE A 359 10.07 -15.83 12.04
C PHE A 359 8.61 -15.80 12.42
N ASP A 360 8.28 -15.41 13.64
CA ASP A 360 6.91 -15.47 14.14
C ASP A 360 6.48 -14.14 14.73
N TYR A 361 5.21 -13.78 14.47
CA TYR A 361 4.49 -12.72 15.16
C TYR A 361 3.15 -13.25 15.65
N PHE A 362 2.99 -13.41 16.96
CA PHE A 362 1.79 -14.02 17.56
C PHE A 362 0.70 -13.00 17.93
N GLY A 363 0.66 -11.84 17.26
CA GLY A 363 -0.32 -10.79 17.55
C GLY A 363 -0.04 -10.05 18.86
N TRP A 364 1.22 -9.96 19.27
CA TRP A 364 1.61 -9.20 20.45
C TRP A 364 1.21 -7.72 20.32
N PRO A 365 0.88 -7.03 21.42
CA PRO A 365 0.57 -5.61 21.38
C PRO A 365 1.69 -4.84 20.67
N LEU A 366 1.32 -4.07 19.64
CA LEU A 366 2.23 -3.24 18.87
C LEU A 366 2.01 -1.75 19.19
N TYR A 367 3.09 -0.97 19.15
CA TYR A 367 2.98 0.48 19.10
C TYR A 367 2.47 0.87 17.72
N PHE A 368 1.38 1.62 17.67
CA PHE A 368 0.74 2.07 16.45
C PHE A 368 0.23 3.48 16.69
N ASP A 369 0.59 4.39 15.80
CA ASP A 369 0.10 5.76 15.76
C ASP A 369 -0.07 6.15 14.30
N LEU A 370 -1.21 6.74 13.98
CA LEU A 370 -1.42 7.44 12.72
C LEU A 370 -1.45 8.94 12.99
N ASN A 371 -1.18 9.76 11.96
CA ASN A 371 -1.26 11.22 12.06
C ASN A 371 -2.70 11.77 12.17
N ASP A 372 -3.59 11.03 12.85
CA ASP A 372 -4.97 11.38 13.08
C ASP A 372 -5.14 12.05 14.45
N LYS A 373 -5.87 13.17 14.48
CA LYS A 373 -5.96 13.99 15.70
C LYS A 373 -7.11 13.61 16.63
N ASN A 374 -7.93 12.59 16.31
CA ASN A 374 -9.11 12.19 17.10
C ASN A 374 -9.56 10.72 16.88
N GLY A 375 -8.69 9.78 16.52
CA GLY A 375 -9.04 8.36 16.29
C GLY A 375 -9.76 8.08 14.96
N ARG A 376 -9.89 9.10 14.10
CA ARG A 376 -10.57 9.02 12.80
C ARG A 376 -9.69 9.60 11.70
N ILE A 377 -9.49 8.79 10.67
CA ILE A 377 -8.65 9.09 9.52
C ILE A 377 -9.55 9.62 8.39
N GLU A 378 -9.33 10.87 8.00
CA GLU A 378 -10.11 11.61 7.01
C GLU A 378 -9.20 12.43 6.08
N PRO A 379 -9.64 12.70 4.83
CA PRO A 379 -8.83 13.48 3.90
C PRO A 379 -8.94 14.98 4.19
N SER A 380 -7.93 15.71 3.74
CA SER A 380 -8.05 17.15 3.57
C SER A 380 -8.83 17.47 2.30
N SER A 381 -9.93 18.17 2.44
CA SER A 381 -10.80 18.50 1.31
C SER A 381 -10.57 19.94 0.88
N TYR A 382 -10.44 20.16 -0.43
CA TYR A 382 -10.32 21.49 -1.02
C TYR A 382 -11.29 21.61 -2.20
N GLY A 383 -12.37 22.36 -1.95
CA GLY A 383 -13.37 22.70 -2.95
C GLY A 383 -13.05 24.01 -3.66
N VAL A 384 -13.16 24.02 -4.99
CA VAL A 384 -13.22 25.25 -5.78
C VAL A 384 -14.60 25.32 -6.43
N SER A 385 -15.33 26.39 -6.09
CA SER A 385 -16.61 26.72 -6.72
C SER A 385 -16.47 28.05 -7.46
N TYR A 386 -16.16 28.00 -8.75
CA TYR A 386 -16.10 29.18 -9.62
C TYR A 386 -17.09 29.05 -10.79
N PHE A 387 -18.14 29.87 -10.75
CA PHE A 387 -19.21 29.85 -11.75
C PHE A 387 -19.83 28.45 -11.89
N THR A 388 -19.79 27.83 -13.07
CA THR A 388 -20.29 26.48 -13.35
C THR A 388 -19.26 25.38 -13.06
N LEU A 389 -18.02 25.74 -12.74
CA LEU A 389 -16.96 24.78 -12.40
C LEU A 389 -16.96 24.58 -10.88
N ARG A 390 -17.47 23.43 -10.47
CA ARG A 390 -17.40 22.93 -9.10
C ARG A 390 -16.57 21.66 -9.12
N PHE A 391 -15.42 21.68 -8.45
CA PHE A 391 -14.61 20.49 -8.22
C PHE A 391 -14.15 20.48 -6.77
N ASN A 392 -14.18 19.30 -6.16
CA ASN A 392 -13.58 19.05 -4.87
C ASN A 392 -12.38 18.11 -5.05
N SER A 393 -11.34 18.31 -4.25
CA SER A 393 -10.17 17.45 -4.20
C SER A 393 -9.99 17.00 -2.75
N ASN A 394 -10.12 15.71 -2.49
CA ASN A 394 -9.87 15.14 -1.17
C ASN A 394 -8.51 14.43 -1.18
N TYR A 395 -7.57 14.95 -0.40
CA TYR A 395 -6.22 14.45 -0.28
C TYR A 395 -6.04 13.65 1.02
N TYR A 396 -5.78 12.37 0.86
CA TYR A 396 -5.44 11.45 1.94
C TYR A 396 -3.93 11.45 2.10
N TYR A 397 -3.45 11.88 3.26
CA TYR A 397 -2.04 11.85 3.62
C TYR A 397 -1.89 11.20 4.99
N ASN A 398 -1.53 9.92 4.97
CA ASN A 398 -1.50 9.07 6.16
C ASN A 398 -0.07 8.64 6.48
N VAL A 399 0.30 8.82 7.74
CA VAL A 399 1.66 8.57 8.21
C VAL A 399 1.62 7.50 9.28
N TYR A 400 2.23 6.35 8.99
CA TYR A 400 2.30 5.21 9.90
C TYR A 400 3.57 5.28 10.74
N ASP A 401 3.35 5.31 12.05
CA ASP A 401 4.36 5.07 13.07
C ASP A 401 4.02 3.75 13.76
N MET A 402 4.91 2.76 13.66
CA MET A 402 4.68 1.47 14.28
C MET A 402 5.95 0.78 14.74
N SER A 403 5.84 0.07 15.85
CA SER A 403 6.87 -0.86 16.32
C SER A 403 6.23 -2.19 16.65
N TYR A 404 6.86 -3.29 16.27
CA TYR A 404 6.35 -4.63 16.56
C TYR A 404 7.47 -5.65 16.74
N PRO A 405 7.31 -6.61 17.66
CA PRO A 405 8.28 -7.67 17.84
C PRO A 405 8.19 -8.76 16.79
N VAL A 406 9.32 -9.43 16.55
CA VAL A 406 9.42 -10.66 15.77
C VAL A 406 10.26 -11.66 16.57
N LEU A 407 9.72 -12.86 16.77
CA LEU A 407 10.43 -13.95 17.41
C LEU A 407 11.12 -14.79 16.34
N VAL A 408 12.42 -15.00 16.49
CA VAL A 408 13.21 -15.85 15.60
C VAL A 408 13.54 -17.14 16.31
N THR A 409 13.18 -18.27 15.71
CA THR A 409 13.45 -19.61 16.25
C THR A 409 14.36 -20.38 15.31
N LEU A 410 15.55 -20.73 15.80
CA LEU A 410 16.43 -21.71 15.16
C LEU A 410 16.15 -23.08 15.77
N ASN A 411 15.71 -24.03 14.97
CA ASN A 411 15.34 -25.37 15.42
C ASN A 411 16.20 -26.44 14.71
N ASP A 412 16.90 -27.26 15.51
CA ASP A 412 17.69 -28.40 15.06
C ASP A 412 17.06 -29.68 15.62
N GLU A 413 16.28 -30.39 14.81
CA GLU A 413 15.56 -31.61 15.25
C GLU A 413 16.52 -32.78 15.55
N GLY A 414 17.68 -32.83 14.91
CA GLY A 414 18.67 -33.91 15.07
C GLY A 414 19.46 -33.84 16.38
N SER A 415 19.44 -32.70 17.06
CA SER A 415 20.18 -32.45 18.29
C SER A 415 19.73 -33.31 19.46
N PHE A 416 20.66 -33.52 20.40
CA PHE A 416 20.44 -34.36 21.60
C PHE A 416 19.92 -35.78 21.32
N GLY A 417 20.27 -36.37 20.17
CA GLY A 417 19.82 -37.71 19.80
C GLY A 417 18.36 -37.76 19.34
N GLY A 418 17.87 -36.67 18.74
CA GLY A 418 16.50 -36.56 18.21
C GLY A 418 15.48 -35.94 19.18
N GLU A 419 15.92 -35.42 20.33
CA GLU A 419 15.06 -34.64 21.22
C GLU A 419 14.84 -33.20 20.70
N GLY A 420 15.71 -32.75 19.80
CA GLY A 420 15.70 -31.42 19.22
C GLY A 420 16.33 -30.35 20.12
N TYR A 421 16.69 -29.22 19.52
CA TYR A 421 17.16 -28.04 20.23
C TYR A 421 16.61 -26.77 19.59
N ASN A 422 16.16 -25.83 20.43
CA ASN A 422 15.68 -24.52 20.00
C ASN A 422 16.62 -23.44 20.54
N PHE A 423 17.05 -22.55 19.65
CA PHE A 423 17.69 -21.29 19.99
C PHE A 423 16.81 -20.15 19.53
N ILE A 424 16.21 -19.43 20.48
CA ILE A 424 15.14 -18.47 20.27
C ILE A 424 15.65 -17.09 20.69
N PHE A 425 15.50 -16.08 19.84
CA PHE A 425 15.80 -14.68 20.15
C PHE A 425 14.73 -13.77 19.54
N ALA A 426 14.68 -12.50 19.93
CA ALA A 426 13.70 -11.57 19.42
C ALA A 426 14.37 -10.39 18.71
N LEU A 427 13.68 -9.82 17.72
CA LEU A 427 13.99 -8.57 17.06
C LEU A 427 12.77 -7.66 17.15
N GLU A 428 12.97 -6.36 17.11
CA GLU A 428 11.88 -5.38 17.08
C GLU A 428 12.01 -4.51 15.85
N SER A 429 10.95 -4.51 15.04
CA SER A 429 10.86 -3.63 13.89
C SER A 429 10.35 -2.25 14.29
N ASN A 430 10.90 -1.20 13.66
CA ASN A 430 10.63 0.20 13.96
C ASN A 430 10.45 1.04 12.69
N ILE A 431 9.19 1.30 12.33
CA ILE A 431 8.82 2.20 11.22
C ILE A 431 8.37 3.53 11.82
N ARG A 432 8.88 4.64 11.29
CA ARG A 432 8.34 5.97 11.59
C ARG A 432 8.22 6.78 10.33
N ASN A 433 7.15 7.55 10.26
CA ASN A 433 6.80 8.43 9.18
C ASN A 433 6.84 7.75 7.81
N ASN A 434 6.29 6.53 7.71
CA ASN A 434 6.38 5.66 6.53
C ASN A 434 7.81 5.39 6.03
N ALA A 435 8.81 5.42 6.93
CA ALA A 435 10.20 5.30 6.56
C ALA A 435 10.99 4.42 7.54
N ILE A 436 12.07 3.85 6.98
CA ILE A 436 13.11 3.19 7.75
C ILE A 436 13.91 4.25 8.50
N VAL A 437 14.05 4.07 9.81
CA VAL A 437 14.73 5.01 10.69
C VAL A 437 16.15 4.56 11.02
N LYS A 438 17.07 5.50 11.13
CA LYS A 438 18.44 5.24 11.57
C LYS A 438 18.65 5.72 13.00
N SER A 439 19.53 5.04 13.73
CA SER A 439 19.88 5.44 15.10
C SER A 439 20.34 6.90 15.15
N GLY A 440 19.78 7.69 16.07
CA GLY A 440 20.11 9.10 16.27
C GLY A 440 19.56 10.05 15.18
N GLN A 441 18.76 9.54 14.24
CA GLN A 441 18.03 10.38 13.29
C GLN A 441 16.89 11.09 14.02
N LYS A 442 16.84 12.43 13.88
CA LYS A 442 15.69 13.22 14.31
C LYS A 442 14.64 13.23 13.21
N LEU A 443 13.46 12.74 13.54
CA LEU A 443 12.32 12.71 12.66
C LEU A 443 11.67 14.08 12.59
N PRO A 444 11.21 14.51 11.39
CA PRO A 444 10.36 15.69 11.31
C PRO A 444 9.06 15.42 12.07
N LEU A 445 8.43 16.48 12.59
CA LEU A 445 7.09 16.36 13.13
C LEU A 445 6.16 15.80 12.03
N PRO A 446 5.31 14.81 12.36
CA PRO A 446 4.30 14.34 11.42
C PRO A 446 3.50 15.54 10.91
N ILE A 447 3.29 15.62 9.60
CA ILE A 447 2.34 16.60 9.07
C ILE A 447 0.97 16.12 9.56
N PRO A 448 0.29 16.87 10.45
CA PRO A 448 -1.04 16.47 10.87
C PRO A 448 -1.91 16.39 9.61
N SER A 449 -2.76 15.37 9.52
CA SER A 449 -3.88 15.41 8.57
C SER A 449 -4.53 16.80 8.69
N PHE A 450 -4.71 17.50 7.55
CA PHE A 450 -5.20 18.88 7.61
C PHE A 450 -6.50 18.87 8.41
N GLU A 451 -6.59 19.74 9.42
CA GLU A 451 -7.77 19.79 10.28
C GLU A 451 -8.99 20.10 9.40
N SER A 452 -9.98 19.20 9.42
CA SER A 452 -11.35 19.51 8.99
C SER A 452 -11.80 20.82 9.66
N SER A 453 -12.65 21.61 8.98
CA SER A 453 -13.18 22.84 9.56
C SER A 453 -13.57 22.64 11.01
N LEU A 454 -13.20 23.60 11.86
CA LEU A 454 -13.76 23.69 13.19
C LEU A 454 -15.30 23.63 13.16
N ALA A 455 -15.93 24.19 12.12
CA ALA A 455 -17.38 24.20 11.94
C ALA A 455 -18.00 22.80 11.73
N CYS A 456 -17.29 21.84 11.14
CA CYS A 456 -17.82 20.52 10.81
C CYS A 456 -17.61 19.47 11.92
N LYS A 457 -16.93 19.83 13.01
CA LYS A 457 -16.72 18.93 14.15
C LYS A 457 -18.06 18.59 14.81
N ASP A 458 -18.22 17.35 15.26
CA ASP A 458 -19.46 16.90 15.90
C ASP A 458 -19.85 17.75 17.12
N ASN A 459 -18.87 18.28 17.87
CA ASN A 459 -19.14 19.15 19.01
C ASN A 459 -19.61 20.58 18.63
N GLN A 460 -19.60 20.95 17.34
CA GLN A 460 -20.13 22.21 16.82
C GLN A 460 -21.50 22.05 16.15
N LYS A 461 -22.00 20.81 15.99
CA LYS A 461 -23.38 20.54 15.55
C LYS A 461 -24.37 20.99 16.63
N SER A 462 -24.86 22.22 16.49
CA SER A 462 -25.56 22.96 17.55
C SER A 462 -27.01 23.29 17.21
N THR A 463 -27.55 22.72 16.13
CA THR A 463 -28.98 22.78 15.84
C THR A 463 -29.75 21.66 16.53
N GLU A 464 -31.05 21.85 16.69
CA GLU A 464 -31.98 20.73 16.87
C GLU A 464 -31.96 19.81 15.63
N ILE A 465 -32.60 18.65 15.73
CA ILE A 465 -32.62 17.65 14.66
C ILE A 465 -33.24 18.23 13.39
N ILE A 466 -32.47 18.18 12.30
CA ILE A 466 -32.92 18.56 10.97
C ILE A 466 -33.13 17.28 10.15
N LYS A 467 -34.31 17.15 9.55
CA LYS A 467 -34.68 15.98 8.74
C LYS A 467 -34.63 16.32 7.25
N SER A 468 -34.05 15.42 6.45
CA SER A 468 -34.14 15.44 5.00
C SER A 468 -34.86 14.18 4.53
N VAL A 469 -35.73 14.31 3.54
CA VAL A 469 -36.39 13.19 2.86
C VAL A 469 -36.09 13.31 1.38
N VAL A 470 -35.48 12.29 0.80
CA VAL A 470 -35.03 12.29 -0.59
C VAL A 470 -35.78 11.23 -1.39
N VAL A 471 -36.31 11.62 -2.55
CA VAL A 471 -37.13 10.75 -3.41
C VAL A 471 -36.73 10.86 -4.87
N ASP A 472 -37.06 9.85 -5.67
CA ASP A 472 -36.94 9.89 -7.12
C ASP A 472 -37.94 10.89 -7.72
N SER A 473 -37.47 11.77 -8.60
CA SER A 473 -38.31 12.80 -9.23
C SER A 473 -39.46 12.26 -10.10
N TYR A 474 -39.38 11.01 -10.56
CA TYR A 474 -40.38 10.36 -11.41
C TYR A 474 -41.24 9.38 -10.61
N THR A 475 -40.64 8.37 -9.98
CA THR A 475 -41.42 7.34 -9.27
C THR A 475 -41.95 7.79 -7.92
N GLN A 476 -41.39 8.89 -7.36
CA GLN A 476 -41.61 9.34 -5.98
C GLN A 476 -41.23 8.30 -4.91
N GLU A 477 -40.50 7.25 -5.30
CA GLU A 477 -39.98 6.26 -4.36
C GLU A 477 -38.83 6.85 -3.53
N PRO A 478 -38.69 6.48 -2.25
CA PRO A 478 -37.58 6.93 -1.43
C PRO A 478 -36.23 6.45 -1.95
N LEU A 479 -35.22 7.29 -1.81
CA LEU A 479 -33.86 6.97 -2.24
C LEU A 479 -32.96 6.70 -1.04
N GLU A 480 -32.57 5.44 -0.87
CA GLU A 480 -31.53 5.02 0.10
C GLU A 480 -30.13 5.46 -0.32
N ALA A 481 -29.23 5.63 0.65
CA ALA A 481 -27.81 5.93 0.45
C ALA A 481 -27.56 7.20 -0.40
N VAL A 482 -28.45 8.20 -0.28
CA VAL A 482 -28.20 9.54 -0.79
C VAL A 482 -27.31 10.25 0.22
N GLN A 483 -26.14 10.66 -0.21
CA GLN A 483 -25.19 11.40 0.61
C GLN A 483 -25.64 12.84 0.77
N ILE A 484 -25.56 13.32 2.00
CA ILE A 484 -25.98 14.67 2.39
C ILE A 484 -24.77 15.40 2.98
N GLY A 485 -24.47 16.54 2.37
CA GLY A 485 -23.46 17.49 2.85
C GLY A 485 -24.06 18.87 3.12
N LEU A 486 -23.29 19.71 3.82
CA LEU A 486 -23.56 21.12 4.03
C LEU A 486 -22.33 21.92 3.59
N SER A 487 -22.47 22.61 2.47
CA SER A 487 -21.50 23.59 1.99
C SER A 487 -21.69 24.93 2.68
N ILE A 488 -20.63 25.42 3.33
CA ILE A 488 -20.57 26.71 4.00
C ILE A 488 -19.70 27.64 3.14
N PRO A 489 -20.29 28.65 2.46
CA PRO A 489 -19.55 29.52 1.55
C PRO A 489 -18.31 30.14 2.20
N GLN A 490 -17.16 30.03 1.52
CA GLN A 490 -15.86 30.57 1.96
C GLN A 490 -15.27 29.93 3.22
N PHE A 491 -15.87 28.86 3.73
CA PHE A 491 -15.38 28.14 4.90
C PHE A 491 -15.06 26.68 4.59
N ASP A 492 -16.07 25.83 4.40
CA ASP A 492 -15.86 24.38 4.30
C ASP A 492 -17.10 23.62 3.82
N ASP A 493 -16.90 22.37 3.43
CA ASP A 493 -17.95 21.44 3.02
C ASP A 493 -18.08 20.32 4.07
N CYS A 494 -19.09 20.39 4.92
CA CYS A 494 -19.33 19.40 5.97
C CYS A 494 -20.07 18.18 5.41
N VAL A 495 -19.52 16.98 5.63
CA VAL A 495 -20.22 15.73 5.36
C VAL A 495 -21.09 15.37 6.56
N LEU A 496 -22.38 15.12 6.34
CA LEU A 496 -23.32 14.91 7.44
C LEU A 496 -23.71 13.44 7.58
N GLY A 497 -23.97 12.76 6.47
CA GLY A 497 -24.32 11.35 6.46
C GLY A 497 -25.07 10.96 5.19
N GLU A 498 -25.83 9.88 5.26
CA GLU A 498 -26.59 9.34 4.14
C GLU A 498 -28.01 8.96 4.55
N THR A 499 -28.91 8.88 3.57
CA THR A 499 -30.29 8.45 3.80
C THR A 499 -30.40 6.95 4.06
N ASP A 500 -31.31 6.58 4.96
CA ASP A 500 -31.69 5.20 5.23
C ASP A 500 -32.55 4.57 4.10
N ALA A 501 -32.97 3.32 4.28
CA ALA A 501 -33.83 2.59 3.33
C ALA A 501 -35.18 3.28 3.05
N ASP A 502 -35.65 4.16 3.94
CA ASP A 502 -36.85 4.98 3.77
C ASP A 502 -36.56 6.33 3.09
N GLY A 503 -35.33 6.55 2.61
CA GLY A 503 -34.87 7.80 2.01
C GLY A 503 -34.79 8.97 2.99
N LYS A 504 -34.66 8.69 4.30
CA LYS A 504 -34.64 9.71 5.35
C LYS A 504 -33.26 9.85 5.97
N PHE A 505 -32.93 11.08 6.34
CA PHE A 505 -31.76 11.39 7.15
C PHE A 505 -32.16 12.38 8.23
N ALA A 506 -31.67 12.18 9.46
CA ALA A 506 -31.98 13.04 10.59
C ALA A 506 -30.75 13.17 11.51
N ASP A 507 -30.16 14.37 11.56
CA ASP A 507 -29.03 14.68 12.44
C ASP A 507 -29.04 16.18 12.81
N SER A 508 -28.19 16.56 13.76
CA SER A 508 -27.85 17.94 14.06
C SER A 508 -26.80 18.47 13.09
N TYR A 509 -26.90 19.75 12.75
CA TYR A 509 -26.04 20.44 11.79
C TYR A 509 -25.26 21.55 12.51
N PRO A 510 -24.15 22.04 11.94
CA PRO A 510 -23.55 23.30 12.36
C PRO A 510 -24.56 24.45 12.16
N ALA A 511 -24.77 25.29 13.17
CA ALA A 511 -25.69 26.42 13.09
C ALA A 511 -25.02 27.62 12.37
N VAL A 512 -25.30 27.78 11.07
CA VAL A 512 -24.67 28.79 10.21
C VAL A 512 -25.70 29.58 9.41
N TYR A 513 -25.39 30.85 9.18
CA TYR A 513 -26.18 31.73 8.30
C TYR A 513 -25.71 31.56 6.86
N GLY A 514 -26.63 31.11 5.99
CA GLY A 514 -26.37 30.98 4.55
C GLY A 514 -25.38 29.86 4.21
N GLY A 515 -25.92 28.66 4.02
CA GLY A 515 -25.24 27.49 3.49
C GLY A 515 -26.02 26.84 2.35
N GLN A 516 -25.48 25.74 1.83
CA GLN A 516 -26.11 24.95 0.79
C GLN A 516 -26.04 23.47 1.16
N GLY A 517 -27.20 22.85 1.38
CA GLY A 517 -27.31 21.41 1.51
C GLY A 517 -27.05 20.75 0.15
N THR A 518 -26.16 19.78 0.09
CA THR A 518 -25.80 19.04 -1.13
C THR A 518 -26.31 17.61 -1.03
N TYR A 519 -26.98 17.14 -2.07
CA TYR A 519 -27.54 15.80 -2.17
C TYR A 519 -26.93 15.08 -3.37
N PHE A 520 -26.23 13.99 -3.09
CA PHE A 520 -25.49 13.25 -4.10
C PHE A 520 -25.82 11.76 -4.06
N LYS A 521 -26.04 11.17 -5.24
CA LYS A 521 -26.23 9.73 -5.44
C LYS A 521 -25.78 9.37 -6.85
N GLU A 522 -25.05 8.26 -6.98
CA GLU A 522 -24.62 7.76 -8.29
C GLU A 522 -25.83 7.48 -9.20
N GLU A 523 -25.68 7.71 -10.51
CA GLU A 523 -26.77 7.68 -11.50
C GLU A 523 -27.84 8.77 -11.33
N TYR A 524 -27.69 9.72 -10.40
CA TYR A 524 -28.60 10.84 -10.22
C TYR A 524 -27.88 12.18 -10.38
N LEU A 525 -28.60 13.20 -10.85
CA LEU A 525 -28.11 14.57 -10.90
C LEU A 525 -28.02 15.15 -9.48
N SER A 526 -26.86 15.68 -9.10
CA SER A 526 -26.67 16.34 -7.82
C SER A 526 -27.68 17.48 -7.64
N ASN A 527 -28.28 17.53 -6.45
CA ASN A 527 -29.25 18.56 -6.08
C ASN A 527 -28.71 19.39 -4.92
N PHE A 528 -29.05 20.67 -4.92
CA PHE A 528 -28.63 21.63 -3.93
C PHE A 528 -29.83 22.37 -3.33
N TYR A 529 -29.81 22.52 -2.02
CA TYR A 529 -30.85 23.22 -1.26
C TYR A 529 -30.22 24.38 -0.48
N PRO A 530 -30.47 25.64 -0.84
CA PRO A 530 -30.05 26.78 -0.02
C PRO A 530 -30.70 26.70 1.36
N ILE A 531 -29.88 26.67 2.40
CA ILE A 531 -30.35 26.49 3.79
C ILE A 531 -29.69 27.49 4.73
N ASP A 532 -30.49 28.03 5.63
CA ASP A 532 -30.00 28.72 6.82
C ASP A 532 -30.21 27.79 8.01
N THR A 533 -29.15 27.07 8.41
CA THR A 533 -29.26 26.09 9.50
C THR A 533 -29.40 26.77 10.85
N TYR A 534 -29.03 28.05 10.99
CA TYR A 534 -29.22 28.82 12.22
C TYR A 534 -30.70 28.91 12.64
N ALA A 535 -31.62 28.89 11.68
CA ALA A 535 -33.06 28.91 11.93
C ALA A 535 -33.56 27.68 12.73
N PHE A 536 -32.79 26.59 12.79
CA PHE A 536 -33.11 25.36 13.49
C PHE A 536 -32.37 25.22 14.83
N LYS A 537 -31.77 26.30 15.33
CA LYS A 537 -31.05 26.28 16.62
C LYS A 537 -31.95 25.96 17.81
N GLU A 538 -33.22 26.40 17.76
CA GLU A 538 -34.16 26.27 18.88
C GLU A 538 -35.35 25.35 18.56
N GLN A 539 -35.44 24.82 17.33
CA GLN A 539 -36.56 23.99 16.91
C GLN A 539 -36.15 23.04 15.78
N PRO A 540 -36.71 21.81 15.73
CA PRO A 540 -36.41 20.85 14.69
C PRO A 540 -36.92 21.31 13.32
N GLY A 541 -36.29 20.82 12.27
CA GLY A 541 -36.53 21.24 10.89
C GLY A 541 -36.80 20.11 9.92
N ILE A 542 -37.41 20.44 8.78
CA ILE A 542 -37.46 19.56 7.60
C ILE A 542 -36.94 20.35 6.39
N ILE A 543 -35.93 19.80 5.72
CA ILE A 543 -35.34 20.32 4.49
C ILE A 543 -36.10 19.73 3.29
N GLY A 544 -36.41 20.59 2.31
CA GLY A 544 -37.02 20.19 1.05
C GLY A 544 -38.12 21.15 0.61
N TYR A 545 -38.74 20.82 -0.50
CA TYR A 545 -39.81 21.59 -1.12
C TYR A 545 -41.14 20.87 -0.96
N ALA A 546 -42.23 21.63 -0.95
CA ALA A 546 -43.56 21.05 -1.04
C ALA A 546 -43.78 20.59 -2.49
N ILE A 547 -44.12 19.32 -2.67
CA ILE A 547 -44.44 18.73 -3.98
C ILE A 547 -45.87 18.20 -3.97
N ALA A 548 -46.53 18.18 -5.13
CA ALA A 548 -47.87 17.62 -5.25
C ALA A 548 -47.84 16.10 -4.97
N GLY A 549 -48.73 15.61 -4.11
CA GLY A 549 -48.82 14.19 -3.77
C GLY A 549 -47.96 13.72 -2.59
N SER A 550 -47.19 14.62 -1.95
CA SER A 550 -46.47 14.34 -0.71
C SER A 550 -47.03 15.19 0.44
N ASP A 551 -47.28 14.55 1.59
CA ASP A 551 -47.71 15.24 2.82
C ASP A 551 -46.55 15.93 3.57
N GLN A 552 -45.31 15.75 3.09
CA GLN A 552 -44.10 16.32 3.67
C GLN A 552 -43.21 16.99 2.62
N LYS A 553 -42.34 17.89 3.08
CA LYS A 553 -41.29 18.49 2.25
C LYS A 553 -40.25 17.44 1.88
N VAL A 554 -39.87 17.38 0.61
CA VAL A 554 -38.87 16.43 0.10
C VAL A 554 -37.90 17.09 -0.85
N VAL A 555 -36.77 16.44 -1.07
CA VAL A 555 -35.78 16.78 -2.11
C VAL A 555 -35.90 15.73 -3.22
N GLN A 556 -36.25 16.15 -4.43
CA GLN A 556 -36.37 15.26 -5.58
C GLN A 556 -35.04 15.16 -6.32
N MET A 557 -34.59 13.95 -6.66
CA MET A 557 -33.40 13.76 -7.49
C MET A 557 -33.77 13.19 -8.86
N HIS A 558 -33.12 13.71 -9.90
CA HIS A 558 -33.34 13.27 -11.28
C HIS A 558 -32.38 12.15 -11.65
N LYS A 559 -32.92 10.98 -11.98
CA LYS A 559 -32.12 9.85 -12.45
C LYS A 559 -31.60 10.11 -13.87
N ARG A 560 -30.35 9.73 -14.14
CA ARG A 560 -29.77 9.76 -15.48
C ARG A 560 -30.56 8.83 -16.40
N LYS A 561 -30.97 9.32 -17.56
CA LYS A 561 -31.53 8.49 -18.62
C LYS A 561 -30.71 8.64 -19.90
N MET A 562 -30.13 7.53 -20.34
CA MET A 562 -29.62 7.39 -21.70
C MET A 562 -30.81 7.19 -22.63
N ILE A 563 -30.96 8.05 -23.64
CA ILE A 563 -32.07 8.01 -24.58
C ILE A 563 -31.58 8.01 -26.02
N ASN A 564 -32.28 7.25 -26.87
CA ASN A 564 -32.06 7.30 -28.30
C ASN A 564 -32.63 8.60 -28.88
N PHE A 565 -31.95 9.19 -29.85
CA PHE A 565 -32.50 10.31 -30.59
C PHE A 565 -32.29 10.17 -32.09
N THR A 566 -33.18 10.81 -32.84
CA THR A 566 -33.08 11.00 -34.29
C THR A 566 -33.23 12.47 -34.61
N VAL A 567 -32.75 12.85 -35.80
CA VAL A 567 -32.88 14.22 -36.30
C VAL A 567 -33.56 14.17 -37.66
N GLU A 568 -34.59 14.97 -37.85
CA GLU A 568 -35.27 15.14 -39.13
C GLU A 568 -35.28 16.62 -39.54
N LYS A 569 -35.20 16.87 -40.84
CA LYS A 569 -35.30 18.21 -41.40
C LYS A 569 -36.76 18.59 -41.60
N LYS A 570 -37.06 19.85 -41.31
CA LYS A 570 -38.25 20.58 -41.77
C LYS A 570 -37.80 21.47 -42.91
N MET A 571 -38.24 21.12 -44.12
CA MET A 571 -37.58 21.60 -45.33
C MET A 571 -37.91 23.07 -45.63
N VAL A 572 -36.91 23.74 -46.20
CA VAL A 572 -37.00 25.04 -46.86
C VAL A 572 -36.67 24.84 -48.33
N ALA A 573 -37.55 25.33 -49.19
CA ALA A 573 -37.40 25.23 -50.63
C ALA A 573 -36.98 26.57 -51.23
N LYS A 574 -36.23 26.49 -52.34
CA LYS A 574 -35.88 27.64 -53.16
C LYS A 574 -36.83 27.78 -54.33
N CYS A 575 -37.23 29.02 -54.59
CA CYS A 575 -37.92 29.44 -55.78
C CYS A 575 -37.13 30.54 -56.50
N VAL A 576 -37.16 30.51 -57.83
CA VAL A 576 -36.68 31.60 -58.68
C VAL A 576 -37.85 32.04 -59.55
N ASN A 577 -38.28 33.28 -59.37
CA ASN A 577 -39.55 33.80 -59.89
C ASN A 577 -40.74 32.90 -59.48
N ALA A 578 -41.38 32.24 -60.43
CA ALA A 578 -42.53 31.34 -60.20
C ALA A 578 -42.14 29.85 -60.12
N ASP A 579 -40.87 29.50 -60.34
CA ASP A 579 -40.39 28.13 -60.36
C ASP A 579 -39.79 27.74 -59.01
N CYS A 580 -40.48 26.88 -58.27
CA CYS A 580 -40.03 26.33 -56.99
C CYS A 580 -39.50 24.92 -57.17
N PHE A 581 -38.22 24.71 -56.89
CA PHE A 581 -37.55 23.47 -57.27
C PHE A 581 -38.02 22.24 -56.49
N SER A 582 -38.48 22.41 -55.25
CA SER A 582 -38.97 21.31 -54.39
C SER A 582 -40.47 21.03 -54.54
N LEU A 583 -41.24 21.95 -55.12
CA LEU A 583 -42.71 21.85 -55.26
C LEU A 583 -43.18 21.66 -56.71
N GLY A 584 -42.29 21.91 -57.68
CA GLY A 584 -42.62 21.93 -59.10
C GLY A 584 -42.98 23.34 -59.61
N PRO A 585 -43.08 23.51 -60.94
CA PRO A 585 -43.40 24.80 -61.55
C PRO A 585 -44.84 25.22 -61.22
N PHE A 586 -45.06 26.53 -61.01
CA PHE A 586 -46.36 27.14 -60.68
C PHE A 586 -46.96 26.75 -59.31
N SER A 587 -46.15 26.33 -58.34
CA SER A 587 -46.64 26.09 -56.99
C SER A 587 -47.02 27.39 -56.29
N GLU A 588 -48.25 27.47 -55.75
CA GLU A 588 -48.68 28.55 -54.86
C GLU A 588 -48.14 28.30 -53.44
N TYR A 589 -47.65 29.35 -52.79
CA TYR A 589 -47.21 29.35 -51.40
C TYR A 589 -47.76 30.58 -50.69
N ASP A 590 -48.02 30.46 -49.38
CA ASP A 590 -48.56 31.56 -48.58
C ASP A 590 -47.45 32.58 -48.26
N GLU A 591 -47.80 33.87 -48.18
CA GLU A 591 -46.83 34.93 -47.83
C GLU A 591 -46.20 34.70 -46.44
N GLU A 592 -46.90 34.02 -45.53
CA GLU A 592 -46.42 33.69 -44.18
C GLU A 592 -45.30 32.63 -44.17
N ASP A 593 -45.16 31.86 -45.25
CA ASP A 593 -44.12 30.83 -45.39
C ASP A 593 -42.83 31.38 -46.00
N VAL A 594 -42.84 32.64 -46.49
CA VAL A 594 -41.66 33.27 -47.10
C VAL A 594 -40.63 33.65 -46.03
N LEU A 595 -39.48 32.97 -46.03
CA LEU A 595 -38.35 33.29 -45.16
C LEU A 595 -37.58 34.51 -45.64
N SER A 596 -37.39 34.60 -46.96
CA SER A 596 -36.66 35.68 -47.62
C SER A 596 -37.08 35.75 -49.08
N SER A 597 -37.23 36.96 -49.59
CA SER A 597 -37.47 37.22 -51.00
C SER A 597 -36.66 38.43 -51.42
N LYS A 598 -35.64 38.22 -52.26
CA LYS A 598 -34.71 39.27 -52.66
C LYS A 598 -34.33 39.09 -54.12
N LYS A 599 -34.16 40.22 -54.81
CA LYS A 599 -33.45 40.26 -56.09
C LYS A 599 -31.96 40.47 -55.81
N PRO A 600 -31.09 39.49 -56.12
CA PRO A 600 -29.65 39.68 -56.03
C PRO A 600 -29.20 40.91 -56.82
N ASP A 601 -28.15 41.57 -56.35
CA ASP A 601 -27.65 42.76 -57.03
C ASP A 601 -27.17 42.38 -58.43
N SER A 602 -27.70 43.08 -59.45
CA SER A 602 -27.40 42.84 -60.88
C SER A 602 -28.01 41.56 -61.48
N LEU A 603 -29.04 40.98 -60.85
CA LEU A 603 -29.92 39.96 -61.44
C LEU A 603 -31.38 40.46 -61.45
N ASP A 604 -32.11 40.17 -62.53
CA ASP A 604 -33.52 40.55 -62.68
C ASP A 604 -34.48 39.58 -61.97
N ASP A 605 -34.02 38.35 -61.76
CA ASP A 605 -34.79 37.25 -61.16
C ASP A 605 -35.00 37.45 -59.66
N LEU A 606 -36.21 37.13 -59.20
CA LEU A 606 -36.57 37.15 -57.78
C LEU A 606 -36.22 35.80 -57.14
N HIS A 607 -35.32 35.80 -56.16
CA HIS A 607 -34.98 34.60 -55.41
C HIS A 607 -35.74 34.58 -54.10
N THR A 608 -36.52 33.52 -53.90
CA THR A 608 -37.37 33.36 -52.72
C THR A 608 -37.08 32.03 -52.03
N TRP A 609 -36.98 32.06 -50.71
CA TRP A 609 -36.87 30.87 -49.86
C TRP A 609 -38.14 30.75 -49.02
N ILE A 610 -38.77 29.57 -49.06
CA ILE A 610 -40.05 29.31 -48.40
C ILE A 610 -39.94 28.11 -47.45
N TYR A 611 -40.58 28.21 -46.28
CA TYR A 611 -40.67 27.11 -45.33
C TYR A 611 -41.79 26.14 -45.73
N LEU A 612 -41.45 24.87 -45.98
CA LEU A 612 -42.43 23.86 -46.37
C LEU A 612 -42.97 23.05 -45.18
N GLY A 613 -42.21 22.96 -44.08
CA GLY A 613 -42.57 22.17 -42.91
C GLY A 613 -42.67 20.66 -43.14
N THR A 614 -42.36 20.15 -44.34
CA THR A 614 -42.34 18.72 -44.65
C THR A 614 -41.21 18.04 -43.88
N LYS A 615 -41.50 16.88 -43.28
CA LYS A 615 -40.53 16.07 -42.54
C LYS A 615 -39.68 15.26 -43.52
N ASN A 616 -38.38 15.46 -43.51
CA ASN A 616 -37.43 14.72 -44.32
C ASN A 616 -36.33 14.12 -43.44
N LYS A 617 -36.02 12.84 -43.68
CA LYS A 617 -34.88 12.19 -43.03
C LYS A 617 -33.58 12.77 -43.55
N LEU A 618 -32.53 12.67 -42.74
CA LEU A 618 -31.18 13.05 -43.16
C LEU A 618 -30.69 12.12 -44.29
N SER A 619 -30.02 12.69 -45.28
CA SER A 619 -29.38 11.91 -46.32
C SER A 619 -28.18 11.12 -45.74
N PRO A 620 -27.74 10.02 -46.36
CA PRO A 620 -26.62 9.22 -45.86
C PRO A 620 -25.30 9.99 -45.67
N THR A 621 -25.15 11.13 -46.34
CA THR A 621 -23.97 12.01 -46.30
C THR A 621 -24.11 13.19 -45.33
N GLU A 622 -25.29 13.35 -44.74
CA GLU A 622 -25.55 14.36 -43.72
C GLU A 622 -25.17 13.87 -42.31
N LYS A 623 -24.51 14.73 -41.55
CA LYS A 623 -24.21 14.54 -40.14
C LYS A 623 -24.90 15.64 -39.33
N ALA A 624 -25.72 15.25 -38.37
CA ALA A 624 -26.27 16.17 -37.38
C ALA A 624 -25.47 16.08 -36.07
N ILE A 625 -25.12 17.23 -35.51
CA ILE A 625 -24.54 17.37 -34.17
C ILE A 625 -25.55 18.14 -33.33
N ILE A 626 -25.99 17.54 -32.24
CA ILE A 626 -26.88 18.14 -31.25
C ILE A 626 -26.10 18.45 -29.99
N THR A 627 -26.32 19.64 -29.45
CA THR A 627 -25.81 20.10 -28.16
C THR A 627 -26.96 20.64 -27.34
N LEU A 628 -27.18 20.04 -26.16
CA LEU A 628 -28.21 20.40 -25.21
C LEU A 628 -27.54 20.85 -23.92
N LYS A 629 -27.72 22.12 -23.55
CA LYS A 629 -27.24 22.67 -22.28
C LYS A 629 -28.43 22.86 -21.34
N ARG A 630 -28.53 22.06 -20.29
CA ARG A 630 -29.52 22.23 -19.21
C ARG A 630 -29.17 23.48 -18.42
N VAL A 631 -30.08 24.44 -18.39
CA VAL A 631 -29.90 25.75 -17.74
C VAL A 631 -30.60 25.86 -16.39
N SER A 632 -31.68 25.10 -16.17
CA SER A 632 -32.42 25.08 -14.91
C SER A 632 -33.34 23.88 -14.82
N ASP A 633 -33.87 23.67 -13.62
CA ASP A 633 -34.96 22.73 -13.38
C ASP A 633 -36.31 23.24 -13.90
N VAL A 634 -37.28 22.34 -14.05
CA VAL A 634 -38.69 22.68 -14.29
C VAL A 634 -39.37 23.20 -13.01
N ASN A 635 -38.92 22.73 -11.85
CA ASN A 635 -39.31 23.26 -10.56
C ASN A 635 -38.37 24.41 -10.17
N PRO A 636 -38.83 25.67 -10.14
CA PRO A 636 -37.95 26.82 -9.88
C PRO A 636 -37.34 26.83 -8.47
N ASN A 637 -37.85 26.00 -7.55
CA ASN A 637 -37.29 25.88 -6.23
C ASN A 637 -36.07 24.95 -6.20
N VAL A 638 -35.98 24.02 -7.15
CA VAL A 638 -34.93 23.00 -7.23
C VAL A 638 -33.70 23.59 -7.91
N ILE A 639 -32.55 23.53 -7.24
CA ILE A 639 -31.27 24.07 -7.74
C ILE A 639 -30.33 22.90 -7.94
N ASN A 640 -29.95 22.59 -9.17
CA ASN A 640 -29.10 21.45 -9.50
C ASN A 640 -27.91 21.89 -10.35
N ASP A 641 -26.99 20.96 -10.59
CA ASP A 641 -25.86 21.20 -11.50
C ASP A 641 -26.34 21.54 -12.93
N GLU A 642 -25.59 22.44 -13.58
CA GLU A 642 -25.70 22.61 -15.03
C GLU A 642 -25.19 21.32 -15.71
N PHE A 643 -25.85 20.91 -16.79
CA PHE A 643 -25.53 19.68 -17.49
C PHE A 643 -25.44 19.93 -19.00
N LEU A 644 -24.36 19.47 -19.62
CA LEU A 644 -24.15 19.57 -21.06
C LEU A 644 -24.14 18.17 -21.66
N SER A 645 -25.00 17.95 -22.65
CA SER A 645 -25.05 16.72 -23.41
C SER A 645 -24.85 17.03 -24.88
N ALA A 646 -24.05 16.21 -25.56
CA ALA A 646 -23.82 16.33 -26.99
C ALA A 646 -23.87 14.95 -27.64
N GLY A 647 -24.49 14.90 -28.81
CA GLY A 647 -24.63 13.68 -29.60
C GLY A 647 -24.47 13.97 -31.08
N SER A 648 -24.23 12.93 -31.87
CA SER A 648 -24.26 13.06 -33.33
C SER A 648 -24.88 11.86 -34.01
N VAL A 649 -25.54 12.10 -35.14
CA VAL A 649 -26.12 11.08 -36.02
C VAL A 649 -25.66 11.29 -37.45
N ILE A 650 -25.53 10.21 -38.22
CA ILE A 650 -25.19 10.26 -39.64
C ILE A 650 -26.32 9.59 -40.42
N GLY A 651 -26.90 10.30 -41.38
CA GLY A 651 -28.11 9.88 -42.05
C GLY A 651 -29.23 9.53 -41.09
N ASN A 652 -29.99 8.48 -41.39
CA ASN A 652 -31.14 8.06 -40.58
C ASN A 652 -30.76 7.09 -39.44
N SER A 653 -29.54 7.19 -38.90
CA SER A 653 -29.13 6.41 -37.73
C SER A 653 -29.71 7.01 -36.44
N ASN A 654 -29.81 6.18 -35.40
CA ASN A 654 -30.07 6.67 -34.04
C ASN A 654 -28.75 7.14 -33.42
N GLY A 655 -28.83 8.19 -32.62
CA GLY A 655 -27.77 8.60 -31.70
C GLY A 655 -28.21 8.31 -30.28
N GLU A 656 -27.27 8.29 -29.35
CA GLU A 656 -27.54 8.14 -27.92
C GLU A 656 -27.03 9.38 -27.20
N MET A 657 -27.77 9.81 -26.19
CA MET A 657 -27.32 10.89 -25.31
C MET A 657 -27.92 10.75 -23.91
N ASP A 658 -27.17 11.20 -22.90
CA ASP A 658 -27.66 11.28 -21.53
C ASP A 658 -28.47 12.56 -21.36
N LEU A 659 -29.63 12.44 -20.71
CA LEU A 659 -30.49 13.58 -20.35
C LEU A 659 -31.05 13.44 -18.93
N TYR A 660 -31.50 14.59 -18.43
CA TYR A 660 -32.26 14.75 -17.20
C TYR A 660 -33.50 15.61 -17.51
N PRO A 661 -34.56 15.56 -16.70
CA PRO A 661 -35.65 16.53 -16.82
C PRO A 661 -35.13 17.95 -16.56
N GLY A 662 -35.62 18.95 -17.28
CA GLY A 662 -35.21 20.34 -17.12
C GLY A 662 -35.46 21.23 -18.32
N ILE A 663 -34.93 22.44 -18.25
CA ILE A 663 -35.02 23.46 -19.29
C ILE A 663 -33.66 23.56 -19.99
N TYR A 664 -33.65 23.55 -21.31
CA TYR A 664 -32.48 23.37 -22.16
C TYR A 664 -32.31 24.49 -23.20
N GLU A 665 -31.10 25.02 -23.30
CA GLU A 665 -30.60 25.70 -24.51
C GLU A 665 -30.24 24.63 -25.54
N VAL A 666 -30.73 24.81 -26.78
CA VAL A 666 -30.60 23.82 -27.86
C VAL A 666 -29.83 24.40 -29.03
N ASN A 667 -28.81 23.66 -29.48
CA ASN A 667 -28.12 23.93 -30.72
C ASN A 667 -27.99 22.63 -31.52
N ILE A 668 -28.51 22.62 -32.74
CA ILE A 668 -28.36 21.49 -33.66
C ILE A 668 -27.80 22.02 -34.97
N LEU A 669 -26.72 21.39 -35.45
CA LEU A 669 -26.09 21.72 -36.72
C LEU A 669 -26.07 20.48 -37.60
N ILE A 670 -26.60 20.60 -38.80
CA ILE A 670 -26.54 19.56 -39.82
C ILE A 670 -25.57 20.01 -40.90
N THR A 671 -24.54 19.20 -41.14
CA THR A 671 -23.58 19.42 -42.23
C THR A 671 -23.68 18.30 -43.26
N ASN A 672 -23.44 18.63 -44.51
CA ASN A 672 -23.29 17.67 -45.59
C ASN A 672 -21.87 17.76 -46.15
N ALA A 673 -21.18 16.63 -46.21
CA ALA A 673 -19.80 16.51 -46.68
C ALA A 673 -19.68 16.40 -48.22
N GLU A 674 -20.79 16.44 -48.94
CA GLU A 674 -20.78 16.52 -50.40
C GLU A 674 -20.38 17.92 -50.87
N PRO A 675 -19.49 18.03 -51.87
CA PRO A 675 -19.11 19.30 -52.47
C PRO A 675 -20.35 20.08 -52.92
N PHE A 676 -20.40 21.36 -52.55
CA PHE A 676 -21.43 22.27 -53.00
C PHE A 676 -20.83 23.38 -53.84
N ILE A 677 -21.23 23.41 -55.11
CA ILE A 677 -20.73 24.36 -56.08
C ILE A 677 -21.80 25.40 -56.37
N ILE A 678 -21.42 26.66 -56.20
CA ILE A 678 -22.10 27.83 -56.79
C ILE A 678 -21.32 28.13 -58.08
N PRO A 679 -21.91 27.88 -59.27
CA PRO A 679 -21.19 28.02 -60.54
C PRO A 679 -20.69 29.43 -60.78
N LYS A 680 -19.62 29.56 -61.58
CA LYS A 680 -19.20 30.85 -62.13
C LYS A 680 -20.38 31.51 -62.84
N GLU A 681 -20.63 32.79 -62.57
CA GLU A 681 -21.70 33.56 -63.20
C GLU A 681 -21.26 34.98 -63.59
N GLU A 682 -21.81 35.51 -64.68
CA GLU A 682 -21.57 36.87 -65.15
C GLU A 682 -22.73 37.77 -64.72
N ARG A 683 -22.46 38.87 -64.02
CA ARG A 683 -23.48 39.82 -63.56
C ARG A 683 -23.29 41.19 -64.21
N CYS A 684 -24.38 41.85 -64.62
CA CYS A 684 -24.31 43.11 -65.36
C CYS A 684 -25.07 44.25 -64.67
N ILE A 685 -24.39 45.37 -64.43
CA ILE A 685 -25.02 46.60 -63.93
C ILE A 685 -25.50 47.43 -65.13
N ASN A 686 -26.80 47.75 -65.16
CA ASN A 686 -27.46 48.56 -66.21
C ASN A 686 -27.22 48.05 -67.65
N SER A 687 -27.02 46.74 -67.85
CA SER A 687 -26.76 46.10 -69.16
C SER A 687 -25.45 46.52 -69.88
N TYR A 688 -24.58 47.32 -69.26
CA TYR A 688 -23.38 47.85 -69.93
C TYR A 688 -22.05 47.52 -69.23
N THR A 689 -22.06 47.21 -67.94
CA THR A 689 -20.85 46.88 -67.17
C THR A 689 -21.04 45.52 -66.51
N CYS A 690 -20.50 44.48 -67.15
CA CYS A 690 -20.55 43.11 -66.65
C CYS A 690 -19.26 42.75 -65.90
N PHE A 691 -19.40 41.95 -64.85
CA PHE A 691 -18.30 41.39 -64.07
C PHE A 691 -18.56 39.90 -63.83
N ASP A 692 -17.48 39.13 -63.84
CA ASP A 692 -17.52 37.70 -63.53
C ASP A 692 -17.40 37.50 -62.02
N LEU A 693 -18.28 36.67 -61.46
CA LEU A 693 -18.13 36.07 -60.15
C LEU A 693 -17.53 34.67 -60.32
N ASP A 694 -16.39 34.44 -59.68
CA ASP A 694 -15.72 33.14 -59.69
C ASP A 694 -16.58 32.05 -59.04
N GLU A 695 -16.34 30.81 -59.45
CA GLU A 695 -16.98 29.63 -58.86
C GLU A 695 -16.64 29.53 -57.36
N ILE A 696 -17.66 29.30 -56.53
CA ILE A 696 -17.48 29.03 -55.10
C ILE A 696 -17.70 27.54 -54.88
N ASN A 697 -16.65 26.86 -54.43
CA ASN A 697 -16.70 25.44 -54.06
C ASN A 697 -16.57 25.30 -52.53
N LEU A 698 -17.58 24.71 -51.92
CA LEU A 698 -17.60 24.37 -50.50
C LEU A 698 -17.40 22.86 -50.34
N ASP A 699 -16.26 22.47 -49.76
CA ASP A 699 -15.96 21.06 -49.45
C ASP A 699 -16.95 20.43 -48.46
N ALA A 700 -17.58 21.25 -47.63
CA ALA A 700 -18.70 20.88 -46.78
C ALA A 700 -19.63 22.08 -46.58
N ARG A 701 -20.94 21.82 -46.44
CA ARG A 701 -21.96 22.86 -46.25
C ARG A 701 -22.82 22.61 -45.02
N VAL A 702 -23.37 23.68 -44.45
CA VAL A 702 -24.49 23.60 -43.51
C VAL A 702 -25.76 23.32 -44.31
N SER A 703 -26.41 22.19 -44.04
CA SER A 703 -27.69 21.82 -44.68
C SER A 703 -28.89 22.04 -43.77
N GLY A 704 -28.67 22.27 -42.46
CA GLY A 704 -29.71 22.62 -41.51
C GLY A 704 -29.15 23.15 -40.20
N GLN A 705 -29.91 23.99 -39.50
CA GLN A 705 -29.48 24.54 -38.21
C GLN A 705 -30.67 24.89 -37.32
N LEU A 706 -30.58 24.61 -36.03
CA LEU A 706 -31.51 25.05 -35.00
C LEU A 706 -30.73 25.73 -33.88
N THR A 707 -31.14 26.91 -33.45
CA THR A 707 -30.43 27.69 -32.42
C THR A 707 -31.41 28.41 -31.50
N TRP A 708 -31.59 27.88 -30.29
CA TRP A 708 -32.51 28.39 -29.27
C TRP A 708 -31.75 28.87 -28.03
N LYS A 709 -31.19 30.08 -28.11
CA LYS A 709 -30.38 30.70 -27.04
C LYS A 709 -31.15 31.69 -26.16
N GLU A 710 -32.32 32.13 -26.58
CA GLU A 710 -33.14 33.05 -25.79
C GLU A 710 -34.09 32.28 -24.89
N LYS A 711 -34.26 32.71 -23.63
CA LYS A 711 -35.07 32.02 -22.61
C LYS A 711 -36.48 31.62 -23.06
N LYS A 712 -37.13 32.42 -23.93
CA LYS A 712 -38.47 32.14 -24.45
C LYS A 712 -38.54 30.95 -25.42
N TYR A 713 -37.40 30.49 -25.94
CA TYR A 713 -37.28 29.38 -26.88
C TYR A 713 -36.58 28.17 -26.26
N TYR A 714 -36.30 28.18 -24.96
CA TYR A 714 -35.68 27.02 -24.32
C TYR A 714 -36.61 25.80 -24.37
N LEU A 715 -36.02 24.65 -24.69
CA LEU A 715 -36.72 23.38 -24.72
C LEU A 715 -36.98 22.93 -23.28
N THR A 716 -38.23 22.62 -22.95
CA THR A 716 -38.57 22.04 -21.66
C THR A 716 -38.77 20.54 -21.84
N ILE A 717 -38.04 19.74 -21.08
CA ILE A 717 -38.18 18.27 -21.03
C ILE A 717 -38.67 17.92 -19.62
N THR A 718 -39.91 17.46 -19.48
CA THR A 718 -40.44 17.04 -18.19
C THR A 718 -40.01 15.61 -17.83
N SER A 719 -40.22 15.19 -16.57
CA SER A 719 -39.99 13.81 -16.15
C SER A 719 -40.82 12.82 -16.97
N ASP A 720 -42.07 13.17 -17.28
CA ASP A 720 -42.95 12.31 -18.08
C ASP A 720 -42.46 12.21 -19.53
N ASP A 721 -42.04 13.32 -20.14
CA ASP A 721 -41.50 13.35 -21.50
C ASP A 721 -40.24 12.47 -21.61
N LEU A 722 -39.31 12.59 -20.65
CA LEU A 722 -38.05 11.88 -20.69
C LEU A 722 -38.21 10.41 -20.29
N TYR A 723 -38.78 10.12 -19.11
CA TYR A 723 -38.82 8.77 -18.58
C TYR A 723 -39.89 7.90 -19.25
N GLY A 724 -40.96 8.50 -19.77
CA GLY A 724 -42.02 7.81 -20.52
C GLY A 724 -41.65 7.40 -21.95
N SER A 725 -40.58 7.98 -22.52
CA SER A 725 -40.23 7.81 -23.94
C SER A 725 -38.96 6.99 -24.13
N ASN A 726 -38.87 6.23 -25.21
CA ASN A 726 -37.66 5.48 -25.59
C ASN A 726 -36.81 6.20 -26.64
N GLN A 727 -37.42 7.14 -27.36
CA GLN A 727 -36.73 7.90 -28.40
C GLN A 727 -37.23 9.36 -28.47
N ILE A 728 -36.32 10.30 -28.74
CA ILE A 728 -36.66 11.69 -29.04
C ILE A 728 -36.31 12.01 -30.49
N THR A 729 -37.27 12.54 -31.26
CA THR A 729 -37.02 13.03 -32.62
C THR A 729 -36.95 14.55 -32.62
N PHE A 730 -35.78 15.08 -32.97
CA PHE A 730 -35.55 16.52 -33.08
C PHE A 730 -35.81 17.01 -34.51
N TYR A 731 -36.54 18.11 -34.64
CA TYR A 731 -36.80 18.74 -35.92
C TYR A 731 -35.93 19.97 -36.12
N VAL A 732 -35.25 20.05 -37.26
CA VAL A 732 -34.32 21.14 -37.58
C VAL A 732 -34.74 21.78 -38.90
N ILE A 733 -34.70 23.10 -39.01
CA ILE A 733 -34.94 23.75 -40.30
C ILE A 733 -33.77 23.43 -41.24
N GLY A 734 -34.08 22.88 -42.41
CA GLY A 734 -33.09 22.34 -43.34
C GLY A 734 -33.36 22.74 -44.78
N MET A 735 -32.33 22.95 -45.57
CA MET A 735 -32.43 23.40 -46.96
C MET A 735 -32.49 22.22 -47.92
N ASP A 736 -33.39 22.29 -48.89
CA ASP A 736 -33.53 21.28 -49.94
C ASP A 736 -32.55 21.49 -51.11
N TRP A 737 -31.26 21.36 -50.83
CA TRP A 737 -30.22 21.61 -51.83
C TRP A 737 -30.23 20.62 -53.00
N GLU A 738 -30.74 19.41 -52.77
CA GLU A 738 -30.78 18.34 -53.77
C GLU A 738 -31.74 18.69 -54.91
N SER A 739 -32.82 19.41 -54.60
CA SER A 739 -33.78 19.87 -55.59
C SER A 739 -33.28 21.10 -56.37
N VAL A 740 -32.34 21.89 -55.85
CA VAL A 740 -31.88 23.14 -56.51
C VAL A 740 -30.81 22.84 -57.57
N PRO A 741 -31.06 23.12 -58.86
CA PRO A 741 -30.10 22.85 -59.94
C PRO A 741 -28.77 23.60 -59.77
N GLN A 742 -27.65 22.94 -60.08
CA GLN A 742 -26.33 23.58 -60.15
C GLN A 742 -26.19 24.36 -61.46
N GLN A 743 -26.81 25.54 -61.52
CA GLN A 743 -26.78 26.42 -62.69
C GLN A 743 -26.52 27.88 -62.26
N ALA A 744 -25.82 28.62 -63.13
CA ALA A 744 -25.62 30.07 -62.96
C ALA A 744 -26.98 30.78 -62.86
N HIS A 745 -27.06 31.83 -62.05
CA HIS A 745 -28.30 32.57 -61.74
C HIS A 745 -29.39 31.75 -61.03
N ILE A 746 -29.17 30.46 -60.75
CA ILE A 746 -30.07 29.62 -59.93
C ILE A 746 -29.48 29.40 -58.55
N ARG A 747 -28.22 28.94 -58.44
CA ARG A 747 -27.46 29.00 -57.18
C ARG A 747 -26.66 30.29 -57.18
N VAL A 748 -26.85 31.12 -56.17
CA VAL A 748 -26.25 32.46 -56.11
C VAL A 748 -25.55 32.65 -54.77
N MET A 749 -24.57 33.55 -54.71
CA MET A 749 -23.83 33.85 -53.48
C MET A 749 -24.74 34.22 -52.30
N GLU A 750 -25.84 34.94 -52.56
CA GLU A 750 -26.82 35.39 -51.56
C GLU A 750 -27.53 34.24 -50.85
N ASP A 751 -27.50 33.03 -51.40
CA ASP A 751 -28.00 31.84 -50.71
C ASP A 751 -27.20 31.51 -49.44
N LEU A 752 -25.91 31.88 -49.40
CA LEU A 752 -25.07 31.71 -48.22
C LEU A 752 -25.57 32.56 -47.05
N ASP A 753 -26.21 33.70 -47.32
CA ASP A 753 -26.84 34.52 -46.27
C ASP A 753 -28.03 33.80 -45.64
N ILE A 754 -28.83 33.08 -46.45
CA ILE A 754 -29.95 32.28 -45.96
C ILE A 754 -29.46 31.09 -45.15
N MET A 755 -28.41 30.41 -45.62
CA MET A 755 -27.72 29.37 -44.85
C MET A 755 -27.25 29.89 -43.49
N GLY A 756 -26.68 31.10 -43.43
CA GLY A 756 -26.25 31.74 -42.19
C GLY A 756 -27.38 32.16 -41.26
N GLN A 757 -28.62 32.28 -41.76
CA GLN A 757 -29.79 32.72 -40.99
C GLN A 757 -30.71 31.57 -40.52
N LEU A 758 -30.44 30.32 -40.89
CA LEU A 758 -31.23 29.15 -40.48
C LEU A 758 -31.46 29.08 -38.96
N GLY A 759 -30.44 29.41 -38.16
CA GLY A 759 -30.58 29.51 -36.71
C GLY A 759 -31.64 30.53 -36.25
N ASN A 760 -31.74 31.70 -36.90
CA ASN A 760 -32.75 32.70 -36.58
C ASN A 760 -34.14 32.23 -37.03
N TYR A 761 -34.26 31.65 -38.23
CA TYR A 761 -35.52 31.10 -38.71
C TYR A 761 -36.06 29.98 -37.81
N SER A 762 -35.19 29.17 -37.21
CA SER A 762 -35.60 28.15 -36.25
C SER A 762 -36.35 28.71 -35.02
N GLN A 763 -36.18 29.99 -34.69
CA GLN A 763 -36.90 30.66 -33.62
C GLN A 763 -38.30 31.11 -34.06
N THR A 764 -38.44 31.57 -35.30
CA THR A 764 -39.74 31.92 -35.90
C THR A 764 -40.67 30.70 -35.93
N TYR A 765 -40.14 29.53 -36.28
CA TYR A 765 -40.90 28.27 -36.35
C TYR A 765 -40.79 27.41 -35.09
N TYR A 766 -40.44 28.00 -33.94
CA TYR A 766 -40.23 27.30 -32.66
C TYR A 766 -41.32 26.26 -32.32
N LYS A 767 -42.60 26.63 -32.47
CA LYS A 767 -43.74 25.73 -32.18
C LYS A 767 -43.81 24.51 -33.11
N GLN A 768 -43.38 24.65 -34.36
CA GLN A 768 -43.41 23.59 -35.36
C GLN A 768 -42.17 22.68 -35.32
N LEU A 769 -41.14 23.13 -34.61
CA LEU A 769 -39.86 22.45 -34.43
C LEU A 769 -39.72 21.80 -33.04
N GLN A 770 -40.80 21.77 -32.23
CA GLN A 770 -40.79 21.06 -30.95
C GLN A 770 -40.52 19.57 -31.18
N PRO A 771 -39.65 18.93 -30.36
CA PRO A 771 -39.32 17.53 -30.52
C PRO A 771 -40.55 16.64 -30.26
N GLU A 772 -40.51 15.45 -30.86
CA GLU A 772 -41.49 14.40 -30.66
C GLU A 772 -40.91 13.31 -29.76
N TYR A 773 -41.68 12.93 -28.73
CA TYR A 773 -41.29 11.97 -27.70
C TYR A 773 -42.03 10.65 -27.98
N ASN A 774 -41.29 9.60 -28.32
CA ASN A 774 -41.81 8.31 -28.80
C ASN A 774 -41.55 7.15 -27.85
#